data_AF-A0A838J5C0-F1
#
_entry.id   AF-A0A838J5C0-F1
#
_cell.length_a   1.000
_cell.length_b   1.000
_cell.length_c   1.000
_cell.angle_alpha   90.00
_cell.angle_beta   90.00
_cell.angle_gamma   90.00
#
_symmetry.space_group_name_H-M   'P 1'
#
loop_
_entity.id
_entity.type
_entity.pdbx_description
1 polymer ?
#
loop_
_entity_poly.entity_id
_entity_poly.type
_entity_poly.pdbx_seq_one_letter_code
_entity_poly.pdbx_strand_id
1 'polypeptide(L)'
;MMDRLYSLRSFILVGLALAWPAGIFLDSLLHISSFVLIGCVALASLCIVLLYHSFQGRTAMLLVLCLFAGAWRYSSMLPENDAQALSTFISLTPISIRGTVADEPKLEGRARVLIVEAAMLSRDARTNWMLVHGKVEVQIVGTEVEDRYGANYGDSVELRGKLQEASAYTPPGVFTRMMFPRVRVTSDIKNIGSSTINFLYHMRSTFATLMLQVLPQPAASLLVAIVLGLRTPGLTPLKFAFNVTGTAHLIAPSGFKVTILAGLVISGTRWLYQVRFPGLTTRRKQQQWQHWTVTTLVLVSIVAYTIVSGAGPAAIRAGIMGSLLVLAPRIGRNYNVYTALALSSTLMSGIDPFVLWDTGFQLSFLGTLGIVLLTPHFEAWLSILKTLPSGHTICEMIAVTLAAQTATLPIFATTFQQISFIAPLANLLTVPLLGIFIALGIMICGIGLVSLPLAQVCGWIAWPLLTYVINCILQCAALPGAYLSVTEFNSGLTWAYYAVLACGMSFLLRRRPGDQKEIQGHPSTRSTKKHTWQFLQWSAACLCIGATGIAILWPHGTGRLSITFLDVGPAGEPAQGEAIFIRTAENKTVLIDGGMDAISLGQALDNRLAYWQRSLDMVILTTPRNDHLGGLQDVITRYQVGSI
;
A
#
# COMPACT_ATOMS: atom_id res chain seq x y z
N MET A 1 32.62 -18.65 15.85
CA MET A 1 31.14 -18.84 15.92
C MET A 1 30.40 -18.18 14.75
N MET A 2 31.09 -17.61 13.75
CA MET A 2 30.48 -17.04 12.53
C MET A 2 30.43 -18.04 11.36
N ASP A 3 31.31 -19.06 11.32
CA ASP A 3 31.38 -20.03 10.21
C ASP A 3 30.18 -21.03 10.14
N ARG A 4 29.29 -21.04 11.13
CA ARG A 4 28.08 -21.89 11.10
C ARG A 4 26.89 -21.28 10.38
N LEU A 5 26.94 -20.00 9.99
CA LEU A 5 25.83 -19.33 9.29
C LEU A 5 25.72 -19.70 7.80
N TYR A 6 26.79 -20.25 7.20
CA TYR A 6 26.84 -20.66 5.79
C TYR A 6 26.79 -22.18 5.58
N SER A 7 26.24 -22.96 6.52
CA SER A 7 25.96 -24.36 6.22
C SER A 7 24.80 -24.42 5.21
N LEU A 8 24.96 -25.15 4.10
CA LEU A 8 23.87 -25.41 3.14
C LEU A 8 22.58 -25.91 3.84
N ARG A 9 22.71 -26.53 5.02
CA ARG A 9 21.59 -27.01 5.85
C ARG A 9 20.69 -25.89 6.40
N SER A 10 21.21 -24.69 6.68
CA SER A 10 20.38 -23.58 7.19
C SER A 10 19.51 -22.93 6.11
N PHE A 11 19.81 -23.15 4.82
CA PHE A 11 19.06 -22.60 3.69
C PHE A 11 18.15 -23.60 2.97
N ILE A 12 18.13 -24.88 3.38
CA ILE A 12 17.24 -25.89 2.76
C ILE A 12 15.78 -25.45 2.78
N LEU A 13 15.30 -24.94 3.93
CA LEU A 13 13.94 -24.44 4.06
C LEU A 13 13.65 -23.27 3.12
N VAL A 14 14.63 -22.39 2.91
CA VAL A 14 14.51 -21.26 1.98
C VAL A 14 14.44 -21.78 0.54
N GLY A 15 15.31 -22.73 0.17
CA GLY A 15 15.30 -23.35 -1.15
C GLY A 15 13.97 -24.07 -1.45
N LEU A 16 13.46 -24.86 -0.51
CA LEU A 16 12.17 -25.55 -0.65
C LEU A 16 11.00 -24.57 -0.78
N ALA A 17 10.97 -23.53 0.05
CA ALA A 17 9.93 -22.52 0.00
C ALA A 17 9.96 -21.68 -1.28
N LEU A 18 11.16 -21.44 -1.86
CA LEU A 18 11.33 -20.72 -3.13
C LEU A 18 11.08 -21.61 -4.37
N ALA A 19 11.25 -22.93 -4.26
CA ALA A 19 10.94 -23.85 -5.35
C ALA A 19 9.45 -23.81 -5.72
N TRP A 20 8.56 -23.61 -4.75
CA TRP A 20 7.12 -23.47 -4.96
C TRP A 20 6.72 -22.31 -5.89
N PRO A 21 7.04 -21.02 -5.58
CA PRO A 21 6.72 -19.91 -6.48
C PRO A 21 7.50 -19.98 -7.79
N ALA A 22 8.69 -20.59 -7.82
CA ALA A 22 9.41 -20.86 -9.07
C ALA A 22 8.64 -21.83 -9.97
N GLY A 23 7.96 -22.83 -9.39
CA GLY A 23 7.05 -23.73 -10.10
C GLY A 23 5.85 -23.02 -10.70
N ILE A 24 5.20 -22.12 -9.93
CA ILE A 24 4.10 -21.27 -10.42
C ILE A 24 4.56 -20.42 -11.61
N PHE A 25 5.72 -19.77 -11.50
CA PHE A 25 6.29 -18.96 -12.57
C PHE A 25 6.64 -19.79 -13.81
N LEU A 26 7.22 -20.98 -13.62
CA LEU A 26 7.57 -21.89 -14.72
C LEU A 26 6.32 -22.34 -15.49
N ASP A 27 5.24 -22.68 -14.78
CA ASP A 27 3.99 -23.08 -15.43
C ASP A 27 3.31 -21.92 -16.17
N SER A 28 3.45 -20.68 -15.67
CA SER A 28 2.97 -19.49 -16.39
C SER A 28 3.66 -19.22 -17.73
N LEU A 29 4.84 -19.81 -17.95
CA LEU A 29 5.54 -19.74 -19.23
C LEU A 29 5.21 -20.94 -20.13
N LEU A 30 5.09 -22.14 -19.55
CA LEU A 30 5.02 -23.40 -20.30
C LEU A 30 3.59 -23.94 -20.47
N HIS A 31 2.62 -23.46 -19.70
CA HIS A 31 1.21 -23.88 -19.71
C HIS A 31 1.07 -25.42 -19.73
N ILE A 32 1.69 -26.07 -18.74
CA ILE A 32 1.75 -27.54 -18.68
C ILE A 32 0.38 -28.07 -18.24
N SER A 33 -0.06 -29.18 -18.85
CA SER A 33 -1.33 -29.78 -18.47
C SER A 33 -1.31 -30.30 -17.02
N SER A 34 -2.39 -30.03 -16.28
CA SER A 34 -2.55 -30.45 -14.88
C SER A 34 -2.33 -31.96 -14.68
N PHE A 35 -2.73 -32.80 -15.64
CA PHE A 35 -2.52 -34.26 -15.57
C PHE A 35 -1.04 -34.65 -15.56
N VAL A 36 -0.20 -34.01 -16.38
CA VAL A 36 1.25 -34.26 -16.42
C VAL A 36 1.88 -33.84 -15.10
N LEU A 37 1.48 -32.69 -14.56
CA LEU A 37 2.00 -32.16 -13.30
C LEU A 37 1.69 -33.09 -12.11
N ILE A 38 0.47 -33.64 -12.03
CA ILE A 38 0.11 -34.63 -11.00
C ILE A 38 1.00 -35.87 -11.11
N GLY A 39 1.25 -36.36 -12.34
CA GLY A 39 2.17 -37.47 -12.59
C GLY A 39 3.60 -37.17 -12.10
N CYS A 40 4.11 -35.97 -12.37
CA CYS A 40 5.42 -35.52 -11.89
C CYS A 40 5.49 -35.42 -10.36
N VAL A 41 4.44 -34.93 -9.69
CA VAL A 41 4.35 -34.88 -8.23
C VAL A 41 4.35 -36.29 -7.62
N ALA A 42 3.60 -37.22 -8.21
CA ALA A 42 3.57 -38.61 -7.76
C ALA A 42 4.91 -39.32 -7.95
N LEU A 43 5.59 -39.08 -9.08
CA LEU A 43 6.93 -39.61 -9.33
C LEU A 43 7.96 -39.03 -8.34
N ALA A 44 7.91 -37.72 -8.08
CA ALA A 44 8.80 -37.07 -7.13
C ALA A 44 8.60 -37.61 -5.70
N SER A 45 7.34 -37.85 -5.29
CA SER A 45 7.05 -38.43 -3.96
C SER A 45 7.54 -39.87 -3.83
N LEU A 46 7.41 -40.68 -4.88
CA LEU A 46 8.00 -42.02 -4.93
C LEU A 46 9.53 -41.98 -4.83
N CYS A 47 10.18 -41.10 -5.58
CA CYS A 47 11.64 -40.92 -5.56
C CYS A 47 12.15 -40.45 -4.19
N ILE A 48 11.38 -39.65 -3.43
CA ILE A 48 11.71 -39.27 -2.04
C ILE A 48 11.82 -40.50 -1.14
N VAL A 49 10.90 -41.47 -1.31
CA VAL A 49 10.89 -42.72 -0.53
C VAL A 49 12.04 -43.61 -0.95
N LEU A 50 12.27 -43.78 -2.26
CA LEU A 50 13.37 -44.61 -2.79
C LEU A 50 14.75 -44.07 -2.42
N LEU A 51 14.91 -42.74 -2.38
CA LEU A 51 16.16 -42.07 -2.03
C LEU A 51 16.27 -41.70 -0.55
N TYR A 52 15.46 -42.29 0.33
CA TYR A 52 15.39 -41.93 1.76
C TYR A 52 16.74 -41.98 2.49
N HIS A 53 17.60 -42.94 2.12
CA HIS A 53 18.95 -43.09 2.67
C HIS A 53 19.94 -41.99 2.22
N SER A 54 19.68 -41.36 1.07
CA SER A 54 20.54 -40.29 0.56
C SER A 54 20.00 -38.92 0.97
N PHE A 55 20.73 -38.22 1.85
CA PHE A 55 20.31 -36.88 2.26
C PHE A 55 20.18 -35.92 1.06
N GLN A 56 21.17 -35.93 0.16
CA GLN A 56 21.20 -35.08 -1.04
C GLN A 56 20.06 -35.42 -2.01
N GLY A 57 19.85 -36.70 -2.32
CA GLY A 57 18.78 -37.16 -3.21
C GLY A 57 17.41 -36.82 -2.64
N ARG A 58 17.18 -37.04 -1.34
CA ARG A 58 15.93 -36.64 -0.67
C ARG A 58 15.68 -35.14 -0.75
N THR A 59 16.70 -34.31 -0.49
CA THR A 59 16.53 -32.84 -0.58
C THR A 59 16.28 -32.37 -2.01
N ALA A 60 16.94 -32.98 -3.00
CA ALA A 60 16.72 -32.66 -4.41
C ALA A 60 15.29 -33.04 -4.85
N MET A 61 14.81 -34.21 -4.46
CA MET A 61 13.44 -34.63 -4.81
C MET A 61 12.38 -33.82 -4.07
N LEU A 62 12.64 -33.36 -2.84
CA LEU A 62 11.75 -32.41 -2.16
C LEU A 62 11.67 -31.06 -2.89
N LEU A 63 12.78 -30.55 -3.42
CA LEU A 63 12.78 -29.33 -4.25
C LEU A 63 11.93 -29.52 -5.52
N VAL A 64 12.13 -30.66 -6.20
CA VAL A 64 11.37 -31.03 -7.40
C VAL A 64 9.87 -31.18 -7.08
N LEU A 65 9.53 -31.81 -5.96
CA LEU A 65 8.15 -31.93 -5.50
C LEU A 65 7.53 -30.55 -5.24
N CYS A 66 8.22 -29.66 -4.52
CA CYS A 66 7.73 -28.31 -4.27
C CYS A 66 7.53 -27.51 -5.57
N LEU A 67 8.43 -27.66 -6.54
CA LEU A 67 8.34 -27.03 -7.85
C LEU A 67 7.12 -27.52 -8.64
N PHE A 68 6.94 -28.84 -8.79
CA PHE A 68 5.79 -29.36 -9.53
C PHE A 68 4.46 -29.16 -8.79
N ALA A 69 4.45 -29.18 -7.45
CA ALA A 69 3.25 -28.88 -6.68
C ALA A 69 2.83 -27.40 -6.84
N GLY A 70 3.80 -26.48 -6.91
CA GLY A 70 3.55 -25.07 -7.22
C GLY A 70 3.00 -24.88 -8.64
N ALA A 71 3.61 -25.53 -9.64
CA ALA A 71 3.11 -25.52 -11.01
C ALA A 71 1.66 -26.06 -11.08
N TRP A 72 1.40 -27.20 -10.44
CA TRP A 72 0.06 -27.79 -10.39
C TRP A 72 -0.97 -26.86 -9.76
N ARG A 73 -0.61 -26.18 -8.66
CA ARG A 73 -1.50 -25.20 -7.99
C ARG A 73 -1.94 -24.07 -8.93
N TYR A 74 -1.05 -23.61 -9.81
CA TYR A 74 -1.34 -22.55 -10.77
C TYR A 74 -2.24 -23.06 -11.90
N SER A 75 -1.84 -24.17 -12.54
CA SER A 75 -2.63 -24.86 -13.58
C SER A 75 -4.07 -25.16 -13.11
N SER A 76 -4.25 -25.56 -11.85
CA SER A 76 -5.57 -25.89 -11.29
C SER A 76 -6.48 -24.68 -11.03
N MET A 77 -5.98 -23.45 -11.15
CA MET A 77 -6.75 -22.21 -10.91
C MET A 77 -6.99 -21.41 -12.19
N LEU A 78 -6.37 -21.80 -13.31
CA LEU A 78 -6.60 -21.17 -14.60
C LEU A 78 -7.97 -21.60 -15.16
N PRO A 79 -8.82 -20.65 -15.57
CA PRO A 79 -10.15 -20.96 -16.08
C PRO A 79 -10.18 -21.48 -17.53
N GLU A 80 -9.02 -21.58 -18.20
CA GLU A 80 -8.92 -21.86 -19.65
C GLU A 80 -9.54 -23.20 -20.09
N ASN A 81 -9.71 -24.16 -19.18
CA ASN A 81 -10.28 -25.48 -19.47
C ASN A 81 -11.57 -25.78 -18.70
N ASP A 82 -12.17 -24.78 -18.05
CA ASP A 82 -13.37 -24.98 -17.22
C ASP A 82 -14.62 -24.38 -17.88
N ALA A 83 -15.52 -25.27 -18.35
CA ALA A 83 -16.78 -24.89 -18.99
C ALA A 83 -17.76 -24.16 -18.04
N GLN A 84 -17.53 -24.20 -16.72
CA GLN A 84 -18.33 -23.49 -15.71
C GLN A 84 -17.68 -22.20 -15.22
N ALA A 85 -16.48 -21.87 -15.71
CA ALA A 85 -15.82 -20.62 -15.36
C ALA A 85 -16.54 -19.43 -15.97
N LEU A 86 -16.73 -18.38 -15.17
CA LEU A 86 -17.43 -17.16 -15.59
C LEU A 86 -16.84 -16.50 -16.84
N SER A 87 -15.51 -16.61 -17.05
CA SER A 87 -14.80 -16.07 -18.22
C SER A 87 -15.23 -16.70 -19.56
N THR A 88 -15.79 -17.90 -19.56
CA THR A 88 -16.31 -18.54 -20.78
C THR A 88 -17.61 -17.91 -21.28
N PHE A 89 -18.28 -17.11 -20.43
CA PHE A 89 -19.57 -16.48 -20.72
C PHE A 89 -19.46 -15.00 -21.11
N ILE A 90 -18.25 -14.53 -21.44
CA ILE A 90 -18.05 -13.16 -21.94
C ILE A 90 -18.87 -12.97 -23.22
N SER A 91 -19.76 -11.98 -23.20
CA SER A 91 -20.72 -11.77 -24.28
C SER A 91 -21.10 -10.30 -24.42
N LEU A 92 -21.57 -9.94 -25.62
CA LEU A 92 -22.08 -8.59 -25.91
C LEU A 92 -23.49 -8.35 -25.35
N THR A 93 -24.18 -9.41 -24.92
CA THR A 93 -25.55 -9.35 -24.38
C THR A 93 -25.54 -9.23 -22.85
N PRO A 94 -26.52 -8.52 -22.26
CA PRO A 94 -26.60 -8.39 -20.82
C PRO A 94 -26.98 -9.73 -20.19
N ILE A 95 -26.18 -10.19 -19.23
CA ILE A 95 -26.44 -11.38 -18.43
C ILE A 95 -26.79 -11.00 -16.98
N SER A 96 -27.46 -11.89 -16.28
CA SER A 96 -27.71 -11.78 -14.84
C SER A 96 -26.80 -12.72 -14.05
N ILE A 97 -26.13 -12.20 -13.04
CA ILE A 97 -25.25 -12.96 -12.14
C ILE A 97 -25.77 -12.82 -10.72
N ARG A 98 -25.84 -13.93 -9.98
CA ARG A 98 -26.03 -13.95 -8.54
C ARG A 98 -24.76 -14.41 -7.87
N GLY A 99 -24.34 -13.67 -6.86
CA GLY A 99 -23.11 -13.92 -6.15
C GLY A 99 -23.04 -13.17 -4.84
N THR A 100 -21.93 -13.36 -4.13
CA THR A 100 -21.66 -12.68 -2.86
C THR A 100 -20.50 -11.71 -3.02
N VAL A 101 -20.58 -10.55 -2.39
CA VAL A 101 -19.47 -9.59 -2.37
C VAL A 101 -18.32 -10.19 -1.54
N ALA A 102 -17.21 -10.51 -2.20
CA ALA A 102 -16.11 -11.30 -1.68
C ALA A 102 -14.96 -10.47 -1.07
N ASP A 103 -14.85 -9.19 -1.44
CA ASP A 103 -13.86 -8.25 -0.89
C ASP A 103 -14.52 -6.93 -0.49
N GLU A 104 -13.86 -6.14 0.35
CA GLU A 104 -14.34 -4.81 0.72
C GLU A 104 -14.42 -3.90 -0.53
N PRO A 105 -15.51 -3.13 -0.69
CA PRO A 105 -15.62 -2.18 -1.79
C PRO A 105 -14.46 -1.17 -1.80
N LYS A 106 -13.87 -0.93 -2.97
CA LYS A 106 -12.79 0.06 -3.14
C LYS A 106 -13.32 1.31 -3.83
N LEU A 107 -12.81 2.49 -3.45
CA LEU A 107 -13.16 3.74 -4.12
C LEU A 107 -12.12 4.09 -5.19
N GLU A 108 -12.60 4.26 -6.42
CA GLU A 108 -11.84 4.78 -7.55
C GLU A 108 -12.53 6.01 -8.11
N GLY A 109 -12.13 7.19 -7.62
CA GLY A 109 -12.75 8.46 -8.00
C GLY A 109 -14.18 8.56 -7.48
N ARG A 110 -15.17 8.60 -8.38
CA ARG A 110 -16.62 8.58 -8.09
C ARG A 110 -17.26 7.20 -8.33
N ALA A 111 -16.44 6.16 -8.50
CA ALA A 111 -16.90 4.80 -8.65
C ALA A 111 -16.52 3.94 -7.44
N ARG A 112 -17.41 3.03 -7.06
CA ARG A 112 -17.12 1.92 -6.15
C ARG A 112 -16.85 0.68 -6.97
N VAL A 113 -15.73 0.03 -6.69
CA VAL A 113 -15.32 -1.24 -7.30
C VAL A 113 -15.58 -2.35 -6.31
N LEU A 114 -16.42 -3.31 -6.70
CA LEU A 114 -16.79 -4.48 -5.92
C LEU A 114 -16.15 -5.71 -6.56
N ILE A 115 -15.69 -6.66 -5.75
CA ILE A 115 -15.32 -8.00 -6.23
C ILE A 115 -16.45 -8.93 -5.81
N VAL A 116 -17.15 -9.49 -6.79
CA VAL A 116 -18.28 -10.40 -6.54
C VAL A 116 -17.87 -11.80 -6.96
N GLU A 117 -18.00 -12.74 -6.04
CA GLU A 117 -17.85 -14.17 -6.32
C GLU A 117 -19.18 -14.70 -6.88
N ALA A 118 -19.16 -15.07 -8.17
CA ALA A 118 -20.34 -15.55 -8.85
C ALA A 118 -20.64 -16.99 -8.41
N ALA A 119 -21.91 -17.25 -8.11
CA ALA A 119 -22.42 -18.58 -7.78
C ALA A 119 -23.37 -19.10 -8.87
N MET A 120 -24.16 -18.20 -9.46
CA MET A 120 -25.13 -18.56 -10.50
C MET A 120 -25.18 -17.50 -11.60
N LEU A 121 -25.39 -17.95 -12.84
CA LEU A 121 -25.52 -17.12 -14.02
C LEU A 121 -26.79 -17.46 -14.79
N SER A 122 -27.47 -16.46 -15.33
CA SER A 122 -28.62 -16.60 -16.21
C SER A 122 -28.54 -15.66 -17.42
N ARG A 123 -28.79 -16.19 -18.61
CA ARG A 123 -28.82 -15.40 -19.86
C ARG A 123 -30.15 -14.66 -20.07
N ASP A 124 -31.26 -15.21 -19.57
CA ASP A 124 -32.62 -14.65 -19.77
C ASP A 124 -33.21 -13.99 -18.51
N ALA A 125 -32.37 -13.78 -17.48
CA ALA A 125 -32.68 -13.05 -16.24
C ALA A 125 -33.85 -13.58 -15.39
N ARG A 126 -34.49 -14.73 -15.71
CA ARG A 126 -35.67 -15.21 -14.96
C ARG A 126 -35.85 -16.72 -14.76
N THR A 127 -35.41 -17.61 -15.65
CA THR A 127 -35.84 -19.03 -15.60
C THR A 127 -34.71 -20.06 -15.55
N ASN A 128 -33.62 -19.88 -16.31
CA ASN A 128 -32.51 -20.84 -16.33
C ASN A 128 -31.27 -20.26 -15.63
N TRP A 129 -31.02 -20.73 -14.41
CA TRP A 129 -29.80 -20.44 -13.66
C TRP A 129 -28.83 -21.62 -13.78
N MET A 130 -27.60 -21.34 -14.19
CA MET A 130 -26.50 -22.30 -14.25
C MET A 130 -25.51 -22.00 -13.14
N LEU A 131 -24.99 -23.04 -12.50
CA LEU A 131 -23.89 -22.90 -11.54
C LEU A 131 -22.63 -22.49 -12.30
N VAL A 132 -22.02 -21.42 -11.81
CA VAL A 132 -20.75 -20.90 -12.31
C VAL A 132 -19.87 -20.58 -11.11
N HIS A 133 -18.56 -20.54 -11.34
CA HIS A 133 -17.61 -20.06 -10.35
C HIS A 133 -16.67 -19.04 -11.00
N GLY A 134 -16.00 -18.29 -10.14
CA GLY A 134 -15.10 -17.21 -10.54
C GLY A 134 -15.53 -15.87 -9.99
N LYS A 135 -14.62 -14.91 -10.07
CA LYS A 135 -14.82 -13.55 -9.57
C LYS A 135 -15.08 -12.60 -10.73
N VAL A 136 -15.92 -11.61 -10.49
CA VAL A 136 -16.17 -10.48 -11.40
C VAL A 136 -15.90 -9.17 -10.67
N GLU A 137 -15.12 -8.30 -11.32
CA GLU A 137 -14.96 -6.91 -10.91
C GLU A 137 -16.16 -6.10 -11.37
N VAL A 138 -16.83 -5.42 -10.45
CA VAL A 138 -18.06 -4.69 -10.71
C VAL A 138 -17.86 -3.24 -10.34
N GLN A 139 -17.92 -2.36 -11.33
CA GLN A 139 -17.81 -0.92 -11.11
C GLN A 139 -19.21 -0.30 -11.07
N ILE A 140 -19.57 0.31 -9.94
CA ILE A 140 -20.82 1.06 -9.75
C ILE A 140 -20.53 2.51 -9.42
N VAL A 141 -21.52 3.39 -9.60
CA VAL A 141 -21.41 4.79 -9.17
C VAL A 141 -21.53 4.86 -7.65
N GLY A 142 -20.62 5.59 -6.99
CA GLY A 142 -20.69 5.83 -5.55
C GLY A 142 -19.45 6.51 -5.01
N THR A 143 -19.64 7.31 -3.95
CA THR A 143 -18.59 8.11 -3.32
C THR A 143 -18.19 7.62 -1.93
N GLU A 144 -18.93 6.65 -1.38
CA GLU A 144 -18.71 6.11 -0.04
C GLU A 144 -18.15 4.68 -0.12
N VAL A 145 -17.21 4.34 0.76
CA VAL A 145 -16.63 2.98 0.82
C VAL A 145 -17.71 1.99 1.27
N GLU A 146 -18.42 2.34 2.33
CA GLU A 146 -19.53 1.56 2.87
C GLU A 146 -20.82 2.34 2.62
N ASP A 147 -21.75 1.76 1.85
CA ASP A 147 -23.05 2.36 1.56
C ASP A 147 -24.09 1.55 2.31
N ARG A 148 -24.78 2.19 3.26
CA ARG A 148 -25.80 1.52 4.11
C ARG A 148 -26.93 0.88 3.31
N TYR A 149 -27.17 1.38 2.09
CA TYR A 149 -28.22 0.89 1.19
C TYR A 149 -27.65 0.17 -0.04
N GLY A 150 -26.33 0.22 -0.23
CA GLY A 150 -25.62 -0.44 -1.32
C GLY A 150 -25.08 -1.81 -0.92
N ALA A 151 -24.37 -2.44 -1.86
CA ALA A 151 -23.70 -3.70 -1.63
C ALA A 151 -22.43 -3.51 -0.79
N ASN A 152 -22.31 -4.26 0.30
CA ASN A 152 -21.11 -4.32 1.13
C ASN A 152 -20.60 -5.76 1.24
N TYR A 153 -19.42 -5.92 1.84
CA TYR A 153 -18.80 -7.24 2.02
C TYR A 153 -19.77 -8.24 2.68
N GLY A 154 -19.89 -9.43 2.10
CA GLY A 154 -20.76 -10.49 2.59
C GLY A 154 -22.24 -10.37 2.21
N ASP A 155 -22.65 -9.32 1.50
CA ASP A 155 -24.00 -9.19 0.95
C ASP A 155 -24.16 -10.07 -0.31
N SER A 156 -25.35 -10.64 -0.46
CA SER A 156 -25.78 -11.32 -1.69
C SER A 156 -26.32 -10.30 -2.68
N VAL A 157 -25.76 -10.29 -3.89
CA VAL A 157 -26.10 -9.34 -4.94
C VAL A 157 -26.54 -10.04 -6.22
N GLU A 158 -27.58 -9.49 -6.85
CA GLU A 158 -27.96 -9.79 -8.22
C GLU A 158 -27.50 -8.64 -9.12
N LEU A 159 -26.64 -8.97 -10.07
CA LEU A 159 -26.04 -8.06 -11.03
C LEU A 159 -26.64 -8.31 -12.39
N ARG A 160 -27.01 -7.24 -13.11
CA ARG A 160 -27.43 -7.34 -14.51
C ARG A 160 -26.68 -6.34 -15.37
N GLY A 161 -25.89 -6.84 -16.31
CA GLY A 161 -25.02 -6.03 -17.17
C GLY A 161 -24.26 -6.86 -18.20
N LYS A 162 -23.41 -6.20 -18.99
CA LYS A 162 -22.55 -6.87 -19.97
C LYS A 162 -21.27 -7.34 -19.30
N LEU A 163 -20.93 -8.61 -19.51
CA LEU A 163 -19.69 -9.19 -19.01
C LEU A 163 -18.57 -8.96 -20.03
N GLN A 164 -17.47 -8.36 -19.57
CA GLN A 164 -16.31 -8.03 -20.40
C GLN A 164 -15.06 -8.71 -19.85
N GLU A 165 -14.03 -8.81 -20.68
CA GLU A 165 -12.70 -9.20 -20.26
C GLU A 165 -12.16 -8.23 -19.20
N ALA A 166 -11.42 -8.78 -18.23
CA ALA A 166 -10.70 -8.00 -17.24
C ALA A 166 -9.73 -7.01 -17.90
N SER A 167 -9.50 -5.88 -17.23
CA SER A 167 -8.53 -4.88 -17.67
C SER A 167 -7.15 -5.16 -17.08
N ALA A 168 -6.11 -4.50 -17.60
CA ALA A 168 -4.76 -4.57 -17.02
C ALA A 168 -4.69 -4.08 -15.55
N TYR A 169 -5.69 -3.34 -15.08
CA TYR A 169 -5.77 -2.80 -13.72
C TYR A 169 -6.63 -3.64 -12.78
N THR A 170 -7.33 -4.64 -13.32
CA THR A 170 -8.20 -5.53 -12.54
C THR A 170 -7.32 -6.43 -11.64
N PRO A 171 -7.69 -6.68 -10.37
CA PRO A 171 -6.90 -7.51 -9.47
C PRO A 171 -6.55 -8.88 -10.05
N PRO A 172 -5.31 -9.38 -9.84
CA PRO A 172 -4.93 -10.73 -10.27
C PRO A 172 -5.92 -11.79 -9.77
N GLY A 173 -6.23 -12.77 -10.63
CA GLY A 173 -7.22 -13.82 -10.33
C GLY A 173 -8.68 -13.45 -10.59
N VAL A 174 -8.96 -12.22 -11.04
CA VAL A 174 -10.27 -11.78 -11.53
C VAL A 174 -10.19 -11.62 -13.05
N PHE A 175 -10.88 -12.49 -13.77
CA PHE A 175 -10.77 -12.58 -15.24
C PHE A 175 -11.89 -11.86 -16.00
N THR A 176 -12.88 -11.36 -15.28
CA THR A 176 -14.05 -10.70 -15.88
C THR A 176 -14.40 -9.41 -15.15
N ARG A 177 -14.96 -8.46 -15.89
CA ARG A 177 -15.46 -7.20 -15.33
C ARG A 177 -16.85 -6.84 -15.86
N MET A 178 -17.58 -6.06 -15.08
CA MET A 178 -18.89 -5.53 -15.40
C MET A 178 -18.97 -4.05 -15.02
N MET A 179 -19.17 -3.21 -16.03
CA MET A 179 -19.19 -1.76 -15.88
C MET A 179 -20.62 -1.27 -15.72
N PHE A 180 -20.89 -0.55 -14.63
CA PHE A 180 -22.17 0.07 -14.29
C PHE A 180 -23.41 -0.84 -14.44
N PRO A 181 -23.40 -2.07 -13.87
CA PRO A 181 -24.58 -2.91 -13.92
C PRO A 181 -25.68 -2.40 -13.03
N ARG A 182 -26.90 -2.90 -13.28
CA ARG A 182 -27.98 -2.81 -12.29
C ARG A 182 -27.66 -3.77 -11.16
N VAL A 183 -27.43 -3.24 -9.98
CA VAL A 183 -27.16 -4.00 -8.76
C VAL A 183 -28.41 -4.01 -7.90
N ARG A 184 -28.84 -5.20 -7.50
CA ARG A 184 -29.89 -5.39 -6.50
C ARG A 184 -29.33 -6.20 -5.36
N VAL A 185 -29.34 -5.65 -4.15
CA VAL A 185 -29.01 -6.41 -2.95
C VAL A 185 -30.20 -7.30 -2.62
N THR A 186 -29.98 -8.61 -2.59
CA THR A 186 -31.05 -9.59 -2.33
C THR A 186 -31.16 -9.75 -0.82
N SER A 187 -32.33 -9.41 -0.27
CA SER A 187 -32.61 -9.39 1.17
C SER A 187 -32.67 -10.76 1.84
N ASP A 188 -32.70 -11.84 1.04
CA ASP A 188 -32.99 -13.17 1.56
C ASP A 188 -31.87 -13.71 2.46
N ILE A 189 -30.63 -13.21 2.32
CA ILE A 189 -29.51 -13.52 3.23
C ILE A 189 -28.51 -12.35 3.26
N LYS A 190 -28.64 -11.45 4.25
CA LYS A 190 -27.54 -10.51 4.60
C LYS A 190 -26.46 -11.27 5.37
N ASN A 191 -25.19 -10.97 5.10
CA ASN A 191 -24.02 -11.50 5.82
C ASN A 191 -23.78 -13.02 5.70
N ILE A 192 -23.60 -13.54 4.48
CA ILE A 192 -23.03 -14.89 4.29
C ILE A 192 -21.53 -14.91 4.63
N GLY A 193 -20.87 -13.76 4.56
CA GLY A 193 -19.48 -13.60 4.96
C GLY A 193 -19.25 -13.83 6.46
N SER A 194 -18.01 -14.12 6.85
CA SER A 194 -17.67 -14.32 8.27
C SER A 194 -18.02 -13.09 9.10
N SER A 195 -18.88 -13.27 10.11
CA SER A 195 -19.36 -12.20 11.00
C SER A 195 -18.23 -11.38 11.64
N THR A 196 -17.09 -12.03 11.93
CA THR A 196 -15.89 -11.37 12.47
C THR A 196 -15.24 -10.40 11.50
N ILE A 197 -15.07 -10.78 10.23
CA ILE A 197 -14.50 -9.89 9.20
C ILE A 197 -15.44 -8.73 8.93
N ASN A 198 -16.76 -8.99 8.86
CA ASN A 198 -17.73 -7.92 8.66
C ASN A 198 -17.70 -6.91 9.81
N PHE A 199 -17.63 -7.39 11.06
CA PHE A 199 -17.43 -6.52 12.23
C PHE A 199 -16.14 -5.68 12.12
N LEU A 200 -15.03 -6.26 11.66
CA LEU A 200 -13.77 -5.52 11.48
C LEU A 200 -13.86 -4.45 10.40
N TYR A 201 -14.57 -4.71 9.29
CA TYR A 201 -14.80 -3.71 8.24
C TYR A 201 -15.73 -2.58 8.73
N HIS A 202 -16.79 -2.90 9.46
CA HIS A 202 -17.62 -1.89 10.12
C HIS A 202 -16.83 -1.04 11.13
N MET A 203 -15.91 -1.66 11.89
CA MET A 203 -15.01 -0.91 12.77
C MET A 203 -14.06 0.00 11.99
N ARG A 204 -13.51 -0.49 10.86
CA ARG A 204 -12.66 0.30 9.97
C ARG A 204 -13.39 1.53 9.43
N SER A 205 -14.64 1.40 8.96
CA SER A 205 -15.43 2.54 8.45
C SER A 205 -15.83 3.52 9.55
N THR A 206 -16.19 3.00 10.73
CA THR A 206 -16.45 3.83 11.92
C THR A 206 -15.23 4.66 12.29
N PHE A 207 -14.04 4.03 12.34
CA PHE A 207 -12.77 4.71 12.60
C PHE A 207 -12.43 5.75 11.54
N ALA A 208 -12.69 5.46 10.26
CA ALA A 208 -12.49 6.43 9.19
C ALA A 208 -13.39 7.66 9.39
N THR A 209 -14.66 7.44 9.72
CA THR A 209 -15.64 8.52 9.97
C THR A 209 -15.23 9.40 11.15
N LEU A 210 -14.79 8.80 12.26
CA LEU A 210 -14.29 9.55 13.42
C LEU A 210 -13.10 10.44 13.06
N MET A 211 -12.13 9.93 12.31
CA MET A 211 -10.99 10.73 11.86
C MET A 211 -11.41 11.87 10.92
N LEU A 212 -12.38 11.62 10.03
CA LEU A 212 -12.92 12.62 9.11
C LEU A 212 -13.70 13.74 9.83
N GLN A 213 -14.31 13.45 10.97
CA GLN A 213 -15.02 14.45 11.79
C GLN A 213 -14.09 15.29 12.67
N VAL A 214 -12.94 14.74 13.07
CA VAL A 214 -11.99 15.35 14.01
C VAL A 214 -10.95 16.22 13.32
N LEU A 215 -10.66 15.98 12.04
CA LEU A 215 -9.61 16.67 11.29
C LEU A 215 -10.16 17.36 10.02
N PRO A 216 -9.58 18.49 9.60
CA PRO A 216 -9.91 19.10 8.33
C PRO A 216 -9.31 18.32 7.15
N GLN A 217 -9.92 18.46 5.96
CA GLN A 217 -9.34 17.96 4.71
C GLN A 217 -8.17 18.84 4.24
N PRO A 218 -7.14 18.28 3.59
CA PRO A 218 -6.93 16.86 3.24
C PRO A 218 -6.23 16.04 4.34
N ALA A 219 -5.88 16.64 5.49
CA ALA A 219 -5.17 15.98 6.59
C ALA A 219 -5.93 14.76 7.14
N ALA A 220 -7.26 14.85 7.26
CA ALA A 220 -8.09 13.74 7.68
C ALA A 220 -7.98 12.52 6.73
N SER A 221 -8.08 12.78 5.41
CA SER A 221 -7.91 11.78 4.36
C SER A 221 -6.53 11.13 4.41
N LEU A 222 -5.48 11.92 4.69
CA LEU A 222 -4.12 11.40 4.86
C LEU A 222 -4.02 10.47 6.08
N LEU A 223 -4.57 10.86 7.23
CA LEU A 223 -4.53 10.02 8.43
C LEU A 223 -5.30 8.71 8.24
N VAL A 224 -6.48 8.78 7.62
CA VAL A 224 -7.28 7.60 7.26
C VAL A 224 -6.48 6.65 6.37
N ALA A 225 -5.80 7.17 5.34
CA ALA A 225 -4.95 6.36 4.47
C ALA A 225 -3.74 5.77 5.20
N ILE A 226 -3.11 6.53 6.10
CA ILE A 226 -1.95 6.07 6.87
C ILE A 226 -2.36 4.94 7.82
N VAL A 227 -3.40 5.13 8.63
CA VAL A 227 -3.75 4.22 9.73
C VAL A 227 -4.56 3.04 9.20
N LEU A 228 -5.60 3.31 8.42
CA LEU A 228 -6.56 2.32 7.96
C LEU A 228 -6.27 1.82 6.56
N GLY A 229 -5.39 2.44 5.78
CA GLY A 229 -5.11 2.03 4.39
C GLY A 229 -6.25 2.32 3.40
N LEU A 230 -7.23 3.15 3.80
CA LEU A 230 -8.36 3.53 2.93
C LEU A 230 -7.99 4.73 2.06
N ARG A 231 -8.30 4.63 0.76
CA ARG A 231 -8.13 5.73 -0.19
C ARG A 231 -9.43 6.53 -0.25
N THR A 232 -9.45 7.71 0.37
CA THR A 232 -10.59 8.62 0.33
C THR A 232 -10.50 9.58 -0.86
N PRO A 233 -11.63 10.15 -1.33
CA PRO A 233 -11.64 11.11 -2.43
C PRO A 233 -10.75 12.34 -2.16
N GLY A 234 -10.69 12.80 -0.91
CA GLY A 234 -9.88 13.95 -0.50
C GLY A 234 -8.36 13.78 -0.67
N LEU A 235 -7.87 12.54 -0.80
CA LEU A 235 -6.46 12.27 -1.09
C LEU A 235 -6.13 12.33 -2.59
N THR A 236 -7.15 12.31 -3.46
CA THR A 236 -6.97 12.23 -4.93
C THR A 236 -6.06 13.33 -5.48
N PRO A 237 -6.18 14.62 -5.09
CA PRO A 237 -5.28 15.67 -5.56
C PRO A 237 -3.81 15.44 -5.15
N LEU A 238 -3.56 14.75 -4.03
CA LEU A 238 -2.22 14.51 -3.52
C LEU A 238 -1.57 13.24 -4.08
N LYS A 239 -2.34 12.33 -4.71
CA LYS A 239 -1.83 11.03 -5.22
C LYS A 239 -0.61 11.20 -6.12
N PHE A 240 -0.64 12.18 -7.03
CA PHE A 240 0.48 12.48 -7.90
C PHE A 240 1.73 12.90 -7.12
N ALA A 241 1.59 13.77 -6.13
CA ALA A 241 2.71 14.22 -5.30
C ALA A 241 3.34 13.07 -4.48
N PHE A 242 2.52 12.13 -3.98
CA PHE A 242 3.01 10.92 -3.30
C PHE A 242 3.81 10.01 -4.24
N ASN A 243 3.40 9.89 -5.51
CA ASN A 243 4.12 9.10 -6.50
C ASN A 243 5.45 9.78 -6.90
N VAL A 244 5.41 11.08 -7.20
CA VAL A 244 6.58 11.88 -7.58
C VAL A 244 7.66 11.90 -6.50
N THR A 245 7.26 11.95 -5.23
CA THR A 245 8.20 11.96 -4.09
C THR A 245 8.57 10.56 -3.60
N GLY A 246 8.08 9.48 -4.22
CA GLY A 246 8.31 8.11 -3.77
C GLY A 246 7.72 7.77 -2.39
N THR A 247 6.84 8.62 -1.86
CA THR A 247 6.20 8.49 -0.55
C THR A 247 4.85 7.78 -0.61
N ALA A 248 4.44 7.24 -1.77
CA ALA A 248 3.20 6.46 -1.93
C ALA A 248 3.07 5.27 -0.95
N HIS A 249 4.18 4.72 -0.49
CA HIS A 249 4.21 3.67 0.53
C HIS A 249 3.72 4.13 1.93
N LEU A 250 3.63 5.44 2.19
CA LEU A 250 3.06 6.00 3.43
C LEU A 250 1.54 5.82 3.47
N ILE A 251 0.87 5.99 2.32
CA ILE A 251 -0.59 5.89 2.18
C ILE A 251 -1.06 4.49 1.76
N ALA A 252 -0.13 3.58 1.45
CA ALA A 252 -0.39 2.17 1.21
C ALA A 252 -0.17 1.32 2.48
N PRO A 253 -0.77 0.12 2.59
CA PRO A 253 -0.44 -0.82 3.65
C PRO A 253 1.03 -1.25 3.55
N SER A 254 1.80 -1.12 4.63
CA SER A 254 3.22 -1.47 4.65
C SER A 254 3.62 -2.19 5.93
N GLY A 255 4.66 -3.02 5.86
CA GLY A 255 5.07 -3.83 7.01
C GLY A 255 5.62 -3.04 8.18
N PHE A 256 6.14 -1.85 7.92
CA PHE A 256 6.58 -0.92 8.95
C PHE A 256 5.42 -0.53 9.90
N LYS A 257 4.20 -0.36 9.38
CA LYS A 257 3.02 -0.04 10.20
C LYS A 257 2.67 -1.19 11.15
N VAL A 258 2.75 -2.43 10.67
CA VAL A 258 2.53 -3.64 11.48
C VAL A 258 3.57 -3.75 12.60
N THR A 259 4.84 -3.47 12.31
CA THR A 259 5.92 -3.48 13.32
C THR A 259 5.72 -2.40 14.38
N ILE A 260 5.33 -1.18 13.98
CA ILE A 260 5.01 -0.09 14.92
C ILE A 260 3.85 -0.49 15.82
N LEU A 261 2.77 -1.02 15.24
CA LEU A 261 1.61 -1.47 16.02
C LEU A 261 2.01 -2.54 17.03
N ALA A 262 2.75 -3.57 16.60
CA ALA A 262 3.24 -4.61 17.49
C ALA A 262 4.09 -4.02 18.63
N GLY A 263 4.98 -3.07 18.33
CA GLY A 263 5.77 -2.35 19.32
C GLY A 263 4.95 -1.55 20.32
N LEU A 264 3.88 -0.87 19.86
CA LEU A 264 2.95 -0.14 20.72
C LEU A 264 2.19 -1.08 21.64
N VAL A 265 1.67 -2.20 21.13
CA VAL A 265 0.94 -3.20 21.92
C VAL A 265 1.86 -3.85 22.97
N ILE A 266 3.09 -4.21 22.60
CA ILE A 266 4.09 -4.74 23.53
C ILE A 266 4.42 -3.71 24.62
N SER A 267 4.55 -2.43 24.24
CA SER A 267 4.87 -1.35 25.19
C SER A 267 3.73 -1.07 26.15
N GLY A 268 2.48 -1.02 25.67
CA GLY A 268 1.29 -0.81 26.49
C GLY A 268 0.98 -1.97 27.44
N THR A 269 1.36 -3.19 27.06
CA THR A 269 1.21 -4.39 27.91
C THR A 269 2.34 -4.58 28.92
N ARG A 270 3.34 -3.68 28.97
CA ARG A 270 4.46 -3.82 29.92
C ARG A 270 4.02 -3.89 31.38
N TRP A 271 2.94 -3.20 31.74
CA TRP A 271 2.36 -3.25 33.07
C TRP A 271 1.91 -4.67 33.47
N LEU A 272 1.47 -5.49 32.51
CA LEU A 272 1.04 -6.87 32.78
C LEU A 272 2.18 -7.77 33.29
N TYR A 273 3.43 -7.43 32.95
CA TYR A 273 4.61 -8.11 33.51
C TYR A 273 4.87 -7.74 34.98
N GLN A 274 4.33 -6.62 35.46
CA GLN A 274 4.49 -6.14 36.84
C GLN A 274 3.38 -6.65 37.77
N VAL A 275 2.23 -7.04 37.23
CA VAL A 275 1.10 -7.57 38.02
C VAL A 275 1.43 -8.96 38.58
N ARG A 276 1.41 -9.07 39.91
CA ARG A 276 1.57 -10.34 40.64
C ARG A 276 0.19 -10.96 40.88
N PHE A 277 -0.07 -12.14 40.31
CA PHE A 277 -1.30 -12.88 40.57
C PHE A 277 -1.12 -13.76 41.82
N PRO A 278 -1.84 -13.49 42.92
CA PRO A 278 -1.79 -14.30 44.12
C PRO A 278 -2.55 -15.61 43.87
N GLY A 279 -1.86 -16.66 43.45
CA GLY A 279 -2.46 -17.99 43.20
C GLY A 279 -1.63 -18.92 42.31
N LEU A 280 -0.72 -18.40 41.49
CA LEU A 280 0.20 -19.21 40.69
C LEU A 280 1.47 -19.54 41.50
N THR A 281 1.55 -20.78 41.98
CA THR A 281 2.52 -21.29 42.98
C THR A 281 3.98 -21.38 42.53
N THR A 282 4.35 -20.92 41.32
CA THR A 282 5.76 -20.91 40.87
C THR A 282 6.07 -19.69 39.99
N ARG A 283 7.10 -18.92 40.38
CA ARG A 283 7.60 -17.72 39.66
C ARG A 283 7.87 -18.00 38.17
N ARG A 284 8.30 -19.21 37.82
CA ARG A 284 8.52 -19.67 36.44
C ARG A 284 7.23 -19.87 35.64
N LYS A 285 6.18 -20.49 36.22
CA LYS A 285 4.89 -20.68 35.55
C LYS A 285 4.18 -19.34 35.32
N GLN A 286 4.28 -18.42 36.27
CA GLN A 286 3.72 -17.07 36.14
C GLN A 286 4.40 -16.28 35.01
N GLN A 287 5.72 -16.30 34.93
CA GLN A 287 6.47 -15.63 33.85
C GLN A 287 6.13 -16.21 32.47
N GLN A 288 6.01 -17.54 32.36
CA GLN A 288 5.59 -18.18 31.11
C GLN A 288 4.18 -17.74 30.70
N TRP A 289 3.21 -17.75 31.62
CA TRP A 289 1.84 -17.30 31.34
C TRP A 289 1.80 -15.85 30.85
N GLN A 290 2.50 -14.93 31.52
CA GLN A 290 2.57 -13.53 31.12
C GLN A 290 3.19 -13.33 29.72
N HIS A 291 4.22 -14.11 29.39
CA HIS A 291 4.83 -14.05 28.06
C HIS A 291 3.91 -14.58 26.96
N TRP A 292 3.15 -15.65 27.22
CA TRP A 292 2.20 -16.19 26.26
C TRP A 292 0.98 -15.28 26.10
N THR A 293 0.44 -14.69 27.17
CA THR A 293 -0.70 -13.76 27.06
C THR A 293 -0.35 -12.52 26.25
N VAL A 294 0.81 -11.89 26.51
CA VAL A 294 1.27 -10.75 25.70
C VAL A 294 1.51 -11.16 24.24
N THR A 295 2.10 -12.34 24.02
CA THR A 295 2.32 -12.84 22.65
C THR A 295 1.00 -13.05 21.91
N THR A 296 0.01 -13.69 22.55
CA THR A 296 -1.32 -13.88 21.97
C THR A 296 -2.01 -12.54 21.70
N LEU A 297 -1.93 -11.58 22.61
CA LEU A 297 -2.52 -10.26 22.40
C LEU A 297 -1.89 -9.56 21.18
N VAL A 298 -0.56 -9.63 21.05
CA VAL A 298 0.15 -9.04 19.90
C VAL A 298 -0.21 -9.76 18.60
N LEU A 299 -0.30 -11.09 18.60
CA LEU A 299 -0.72 -11.86 17.42
C LEU A 299 -2.14 -11.50 16.98
N VAL A 300 -3.09 -11.46 17.93
CA VAL A 300 -4.47 -11.02 17.66
C VAL A 300 -4.49 -9.59 17.12
N SER A 301 -3.69 -8.68 17.68
CA SER A 301 -3.61 -7.29 17.21
C SER A 301 -3.06 -7.20 15.78
N ILE A 302 -2.03 -7.99 15.45
CA ILE A 302 -1.44 -8.03 14.11
C ILE A 302 -2.47 -8.56 13.09
N VAL A 303 -3.17 -9.65 13.42
CA VAL A 303 -4.19 -10.23 12.53
C VAL A 303 -5.36 -9.25 12.34
N ALA A 304 -5.86 -8.67 13.43
CA ALA A 304 -6.93 -7.67 13.37
C ALA A 304 -6.53 -6.46 12.51
N TYR A 305 -5.32 -5.92 12.71
CA TYR A 305 -4.82 -4.80 11.90
C TYR A 305 -4.61 -5.17 10.44
N THR A 306 -4.15 -6.38 10.15
CA THR A 306 -3.98 -6.85 8.76
C THR A 306 -5.32 -6.82 8.02
N ILE A 307 -6.39 -7.30 8.65
CA ILE A 307 -7.76 -7.27 8.10
C ILE A 307 -8.26 -5.82 8.01
N VAL A 308 -8.14 -5.04 9.09
CA VAL A 308 -8.57 -3.62 9.14
C VAL A 308 -7.78 -2.74 8.16
N SER A 309 -6.58 -3.12 7.74
CA SER A 309 -5.82 -2.40 6.71
C SER A 309 -6.26 -2.74 5.28
N GLY A 310 -7.26 -3.61 5.12
CA GLY A 310 -7.84 -4.04 3.84
C GLY A 310 -7.22 -5.31 3.25
N ALA A 311 -6.46 -6.08 4.05
CA ALA A 311 -5.90 -7.37 3.68
C ALA A 311 -5.15 -7.41 2.32
N GLY A 312 -4.60 -6.29 1.86
CA GLY A 312 -3.80 -6.26 0.63
C GLY A 312 -2.54 -7.12 0.75
N PRO A 313 -1.94 -7.60 -0.36
CA PRO A 313 -0.80 -8.53 -0.30
C PRO A 313 0.38 -8.04 0.56
N ALA A 314 0.68 -6.74 0.49
CA ALA A 314 1.71 -6.10 1.32
C ALA A 314 1.44 -6.20 2.83
N ALA A 315 0.16 -6.09 3.23
CA ALA A 315 -0.31 -6.20 4.61
C ALA A 315 -0.31 -7.66 5.09
N ILE A 316 -0.82 -8.59 4.28
CA ILE A 316 -0.83 -10.03 4.61
C ILE A 316 0.59 -10.52 4.87
N ARG A 317 1.54 -10.22 3.96
CA ARG A 317 2.95 -10.57 4.14
C ARG A 317 3.49 -9.99 5.45
N ALA A 318 3.23 -8.72 5.73
CA ALA A 318 3.67 -8.09 6.96
C ALA A 318 3.05 -8.73 8.21
N GLY A 319 1.79 -9.12 8.16
CA GLY A 319 1.11 -9.85 9.22
C GLY A 319 1.76 -11.22 9.48
N ILE A 320 2.07 -11.97 8.42
CA ILE A 320 2.79 -13.26 8.51
C ILE A 320 4.18 -13.05 9.12
N MET A 321 4.99 -12.15 8.55
CA MET A 321 6.36 -11.90 9.02
C MET A 321 6.39 -11.35 10.46
N GLY A 322 5.48 -10.43 10.79
CA GLY A 322 5.31 -9.88 12.14
C GLY A 322 4.89 -10.96 13.15
N SER A 323 3.99 -11.87 12.76
CA SER A 323 3.61 -13.01 13.59
C SER A 323 4.79 -13.95 13.85
N LEU A 324 5.57 -14.26 12.81
CA LEU A 324 6.80 -15.06 12.94
C LEU A 324 7.86 -14.37 13.81
N LEU A 325 7.99 -13.05 13.72
CA LEU A 325 8.92 -12.26 14.54
C LEU A 325 8.63 -12.40 16.03
N VAL A 326 7.35 -12.38 16.41
CA VAL A 326 6.91 -12.49 17.80
C VAL A 326 6.93 -13.96 18.28
N LEU A 327 6.61 -14.90 17.40
CA LEU A 327 6.50 -16.31 17.74
C LEU A 327 7.86 -17.04 17.79
N ALA A 328 8.82 -16.68 16.93
CA ALA A 328 10.11 -17.37 16.83
C ALA A 328 10.87 -17.45 18.17
N PRO A 329 11.03 -16.35 18.94
CA PRO A 329 11.68 -16.40 20.25
C PRO A 329 10.94 -17.29 21.26
N ARG A 330 9.61 -17.48 21.13
CA ARG A 330 8.81 -18.33 22.03
C ARG A 330 9.01 -19.82 21.78
N ILE A 331 9.32 -20.20 20.55
CA ILE A 331 9.62 -21.58 20.16
C ILE A 331 11.14 -21.88 20.32
N GLY A 332 11.92 -20.91 20.83
CA GLY A 332 13.37 -21.05 20.97
C GLY A 332 14.13 -21.02 19.64
N ARG A 333 13.54 -20.40 18.60
CA ARG A 333 14.17 -20.22 17.29
C ARG A 333 14.56 -18.76 17.07
N ASN A 334 15.66 -18.55 16.35
CA ASN A 334 16.06 -17.22 15.90
C ASN A 334 15.21 -16.81 14.69
N TYR A 335 14.74 -15.56 14.68
CA TYR A 335 14.07 -14.98 13.52
C TYR A 335 15.08 -14.79 12.38
N ASN A 336 14.74 -15.32 11.20
CA ASN A 336 15.53 -15.17 9.98
C ASN A 336 14.63 -14.56 8.89
N VAL A 337 14.99 -13.38 8.41
CA VAL A 337 14.20 -12.63 7.42
C VAL A 337 14.03 -13.40 6.12
N TYR A 338 15.07 -14.11 5.65
CA TYR A 338 15.00 -14.89 4.41
C TYR A 338 14.02 -16.05 4.52
N THR A 339 14.03 -16.76 5.65
CA THR A 339 13.06 -17.84 5.91
C THR A 339 11.65 -17.29 6.06
N ALA A 340 11.47 -16.16 6.73
CA ALA A 340 10.17 -15.51 6.88
C ALA A 340 9.62 -15.03 5.53
N LEU A 341 10.46 -14.42 4.67
CA LEU A 341 10.08 -14.03 3.32
C LEU A 341 9.66 -15.25 2.49
N ALA A 342 10.50 -16.28 2.42
CA ALA A 342 10.21 -17.47 1.63
C ALA A 342 8.91 -18.16 2.11
N LEU A 343 8.74 -18.35 3.42
CA LEU A 343 7.53 -18.92 3.99
C LEU A 343 6.28 -18.06 3.70
N SER A 344 6.39 -16.73 3.83
CA SER A 344 5.27 -15.84 3.51
C SER A 344 4.87 -15.91 2.04
N SER A 345 5.85 -16.01 1.13
CA SER A 345 5.60 -16.22 -0.30
C SER A 345 4.86 -17.53 -0.56
N THR A 346 5.30 -18.63 0.04
CA THR A 346 4.67 -19.95 -0.12
C THR A 346 3.24 -19.95 0.45
N LEU A 347 3.01 -19.38 1.63
CA LEU A 347 1.68 -19.34 2.24
C LEU A 347 0.70 -18.50 1.42
N MET A 348 1.13 -17.31 0.97
CA MET A 348 0.27 -16.43 0.17
C MET A 348 -0.06 -17.02 -1.19
N SER A 349 0.96 -17.51 -1.92
CA SER A 349 0.77 -18.15 -3.23
C SER A 349 0.10 -19.53 -3.15
N GLY A 350 0.11 -20.17 -1.98
CA GLY A 350 -0.65 -21.39 -1.73
C GLY A 350 -2.15 -21.13 -1.65
N ILE A 351 -2.56 -20.00 -1.05
CA ILE A 351 -3.97 -19.58 -1.00
C ILE A 351 -4.41 -19.10 -2.39
N ASP A 352 -3.69 -18.13 -2.95
CA ASP A 352 -3.97 -17.57 -4.27
C ASP A 352 -2.67 -17.49 -5.09
N PRO A 353 -2.48 -18.36 -6.11
CA PRO A 353 -1.27 -18.34 -6.91
C PRO A 353 -1.13 -17.03 -7.71
N PHE A 354 -2.22 -16.32 -7.96
CA PHE A 354 -2.20 -15.07 -8.74
C PHE A 354 -1.55 -13.90 -8.00
N VAL A 355 -1.31 -14.03 -6.69
CA VAL A 355 -0.67 -12.99 -5.86
C VAL A 355 0.74 -12.63 -6.33
N LEU A 356 1.45 -13.52 -7.06
CA LEU A 356 2.80 -13.26 -7.56
C LEU A 356 2.82 -12.16 -8.65
N TRP A 357 1.70 -11.94 -9.34
CA TRP A 357 1.56 -10.88 -10.35
C TRP A 357 1.03 -9.56 -9.75
N ASP A 358 0.65 -9.55 -8.47
CA ASP A 358 0.23 -8.32 -7.80
C ASP A 358 1.42 -7.37 -7.60
N THR A 359 1.28 -6.12 -8.05
CA THR A 359 2.34 -5.11 -7.90
C THR A 359 2.66 -4.83 -6.43
N GLY A 360 1.65 -4.82 -5.55
CA GLY A 360 1.81 -4.60 -4.12
C GLY A 360 2.63 -5.71 -3.46
N PHE A 361 2.45 -6.96 -3.88
CA PHE A 361 3.28 -8.10 -3.52
C PHE A 361 4.72 -7.92 -4.01
N GLN A 362 4.92 -7.66 -5.31
CA GLN A 362 6.25 -7.53 -5.91
C GLN A 362 7.09 -6.43 -5.25
N LEU A 363 6.52 -5.22 -5.14
CA LEU A 363 7.18 -4.07 -4.50
C LEU A 363 7.51 -4.35 -3.04
N SER A 364 6.61 -5.03 -2.33
CA SER A 364 6.83 -5.45 -0.96
C SER A 364 8.03 -6.38 -0.80
N PHE A 365 8.02 -7.50 -1.52
CA PHE A 365 9.02 -8.54 -1.40
C PHE A 365 10.40 -8.05 -1.85
N LEU A 366 10.47 -7.38 -3.01
CA LEU A 366 11.69 -6.79 -3.51
C LEU A 366 12.20 -5.69 -2.60
N GLY A 367 11.33 -4.83 -2.08
CA GLY A 367 11.72 -3.78 -1.13
C GLY A 367 12.33 -4.36 0.14
N THR A 368 11.72 -5.40 0.72
CA THR A 368 12.26 -6.03 1.95
C THR A 368 13.57 -6.77 1.69
N LEU A 369 13.67 -7.48 0.56
CA LEU A 369 14.90 -8.15 0.14
C LEU A 369 16.02 -7.14 -0.13
N GLY A 370 15.70 -6.05 -0.82
CA GLY A 370 16.59 -4.91 -1.07
C GLY A 370 17.11 -4.29 0.21
N ILE A 371 16.23 -3.99 1.17
CA ILE A 371 16.63 -3.45 2.47
C ILE A 371 17.62 -4.39 3.17
N VAL A 372 17.35 -5.70 3.23
CA VAL A 372 18.25 -6.64 3.93
C VAL A 372 19.60 -6.78 3.22
N LEU A 373 19.61 -6.78 1.88
CA LEU A 373 20.83 -7.03 1.09
C LEU A 373 21.67 -5.77 0.85
N LEU A 374 21.04 -4.62 0.57
CA LEU A 374 21.69 -3.43 0.04
C LEU A 374 21.96 -2.36 1.11
N THR A 375 21.15 -2.27 2.18
CA THR A 375 21.36 -1.28 3.27
C THR A 375 22.80 -1.28 3.81
N PRO A 376 23.43 -2.42 4.17
CA PRO A 376 24.80 -2.38 4.72
C PRO A 376 25.84 -1.87 3.71
N HIS A 377 25.56 -1.95 2.41
CA HIS A 377 26.45 -1.43 1.36
C HIS A 377 26.27 0.08 1.20
N PHE A 378 25.03 0.57 1.20
CA PHE A 378 24.75 2.00 1.18
C PHE A 378 25.22 2.72 2.44
N GLU A 379 25.11 2.10 3.61
CA GLU A 379 25.68 2.67 4.84
C GLU A 379 27.20 2.80 4.81
N ALA A 380 27.90 1.83 4.19
CA ALA A 380 29.35 1.90 4.04
C ALA A 380 29.74 3.03 3.06
N TRP A 381 29.00 3.17 1.96
CA TRP A 381 29.19 4.26 1.00
C TRP A 381 28.90 5.64 1.62
N LEU A 382 27.87 5.74 2.46
CA LEU A 382 27.47 6.96 3.17
C LEU A 382 28.19 7.15 4.52
N SER A 383 29.26 6.39 4.78
CA SER A 383 29.99 6.43 6.06
C SER A 383 30.49 7.83 6.44
N ILE A 384 30.77 8.68 5.44
CA ILE A 384 31.14 10.09 5.63
C ILE A 384 30.06 10.83 6.43
N LEU A 385 28.77 10.56 6.20
CA LEU A 385 27.66 11.20 6.93
C LEU A 385 27.60 10.77 8.39
N LYS A 386 28.17 9.62 8.77
CA LYS A 386 28.20 9.15 10.17
C LYS A 386 29.03 10.06 11.08
N THR A 387 29.85 10.95 10.50
CA THR A 387 30.67 11.93 11.24
C THR A 387 29.87 13.15 11.73
N LEU A 388 28.66 13.37 11.21
CA LEU A 388 27.77 14.45 11.64
C LEU A 388 26.98 14.08 12.92
N PRO A 389 26.52 15.08 13.71
CA PRO A 389 25.61 14.83 14.83
C PRO A 389 24.30 14.20 14.33
N SER A 390 23.87 13.10 14.96
CA SER A 390 22.77 12.25 14.49
C SER A 390 22.98 11.62 13.10
N GLY A 391 24.20 11.69 12.57
CA GLY A 391 24.58 11.20 11.25
C GLY A 391 24.36 9.71 11.06
N HIS A 392 24.44 8.90 12.13
CA HIS A 392 24.14 7.48 12.06
C HIS A 392 22.68 7.22 11.66
N THR A 393 21.72 7.88 12.32
CA THR A 393 20.28 7.71 12.04
C THR A 393 19.92 8.23 10.65
N ILE A 394 20.50 9.38 10.25
CA ILE A 394 20.29 9.95 8.92
C ILE A 394 20.87 9.02 7.84
N CYS A 395 22.09 8.53 8.04
CA CYS A 395 22.75 7.57 7.16
C CYS A 395 21.91 6.30 6.99
N GLU A 396 21.40 5.74 8.11
CA GLU A 396 20.53 4.55 8.09
C GLU A 396 19.23 4.81 7.33
N MET A 397 18.53 5.92 7.59
CA MET A 397 17.27 6.26 6.89
C MET A 397 17.46 6.44 5.38
N ILE A 398 18.53 7.13 4.97
CA ILE A 398 18.87 7.30 3.55
C ILE A 398 19.28 5.95 2.94
N ALA A 399 20.11 5.17 3.63
CA ALA A 399 20.57 3.87 3.14
C ALA A 399 19.41 2.88 2.95
N VAL A 400 18.48 2.80 3.92
CA VAL A 400 17.27 1.96 3.82
C VAL A 400 16.39 2.41 2.65
N THR A 401 16.23 3.72 2.47
CA THR A 401 15.43 4.27 1.36
C THR A 401 16.04 3.95 0.00
N LEU A 402 17.35 4.16 -0.16
CA LEU A 402 18.08 3.83 -1.39
C LEU A 402 18.07 2.32 -1.66
N ALA A 403 18.24 1.50 -0.62
CA ALA A 403 18.20 0.04 -0.71
C ALA A 403 16.83 -0.46 -1.19
N ALA A 404 15.74 0.07 -0.63
CA ALA A 404 14.38 -0.27 -1.06
C ALA A 404 14.15 0.18 -2.51
N GLN A 405 14.48 1.43 -2.84
CA GLN A 405 14.25 2.01 -4.17
C GLN A 405 15.02 1.28 -5.26
N THR A 406 16.30 0.96 -5.04
CA THR A 406 17.09 0.22 -6.03
C THR A 406 16.52 -1.15 -6.32
N ALA A 407 16.01 -1.86 -5.31
CA ALA A 407 15.36 -3.15 -5.54
C ALA A 407 13.99 -3.04 -6.24
N THR A 408 13.23 -1.97 -5.97
CA THR A 408 11.88 -1.78 -6.52
C THR A 408 11.82 -0.92 -7.78
N LEU A 409 12.94 -0.31 -8.20
CA LEU A 409 13.00 0.70 -9.27
C LEU A 409 12.32 0.24 -10.56
N PRO A 410 12.63 -0.94 -11.14
CA PRO A 410 12.05 -1.32 -12.43
C PRO A 410 10.54 -1.54 -12.36
N ILE A 411 10.06 -2.22 -11.31
CA ILE A 411 8.63 -2.46 -11.11
C ILE A 411 7.90 -1.13 -10.86
N PHE A 412 8.49 -0.25 -10.06
CA PHE A 412 7.91 1.07 -9.81
C PHE A 412 7.85 1.91 -11.09
N ALA A 413 8.90 1.87 -11.92
CA ALA A 413 8.95 2.57 -13.20
C ALA A 413 7.95 1.99 -14.21
N THR A 414 7.80 0.67 -14.31
CA THR A 414 6.82 0.04 -15.22
C THR A 414 5.38 0.33 -14.80
N THR A 415 5.09 0.38 -13.50
CA THR A 415 3.72 0.52 -13.01
C THR A 415 3.29 1.98 -12.85
N PHE A 416 4.17 2.85 -12.36
CA PHE A 416 3.86 4.25 -12.09
C PHE A 416 4.46 5.22 -13.11
N GLN A 417 5.22 4.74 -14.10
CA GLN A 417 5.83 5.53 -15.18
C GLN A 417 6.68 6.71 -14.69
N GLN A 418 7.20 6.61 -13.46
CA GLN A 418 7.93 7.67 -12.78
C GLN A 418 9.10 7.08 -12.00
N ILE A 419 10.23 7.78 -12.01
CA ILE A 419 11.39 7.50 -11.14
C ILE A 419 11.61 8.72 -10.24
N SER A 420 11.52 8.52 -8.93
CA SER A 420 11.70 9.59 -7.94
C SER A 420 13.14 9.70 -7.47
N PHE A 421 13.78 10.84 -7.68
CA PHE A 421 15.12 11.15 -7.15
C PHE A 421 15.06 11.86 -5.80
N ILE A 422 13.97 12.57 -5.52
CA ILE A 422 13.79 13.32 -4.28
C ILE A 422 13.38 12.44 -3.09
N ALA A 423 13.04 11.18 -3.35
CA ALA A 423 12.47 10.28 -2.36
C ALA A 423 13.34 10.02 -1.11
N PRO A 424 14.69 9.93 -1.16
CA PRO A 424 15.51 9.87 0.06
C PRO A 424 15.31 11.08 0.98
N LEU A 425 15.22 12.29 0.41
CA LEU A 425 14.99 13.51 1.17
C LEU A 425 13.56 13.56 1.70
N ALA A 426 12.57 13.28 0.86
CA ALA A 426 11.16 13.24 1.27
C ALA A 426 10.96 12.25 2.42
N ASN A 427 11.49 11.03 2.30
CA ASN A 427 11.36 10.00 3.33
C ASN A 427 12.07 10.38 4.64
N LEU A 428 13.22 11.04 4.58
CA LEU A 428 13.92 11.53 5.77
C LEU A 428 13.07 12.53 6.57
N LEU A 429 12.29 13.37 5.88
CA LEU A 429 11.41 14.37 6.51
C LEU A 429 10.08 13.78 6.99
N THR A 430 9.54 12.79 6.28
CA THR A 430 8.17 12.30 6.53
C THR A 430 8.09 11.00 7.33
N VAL A 431 8.97 10.02 7.08
CA VAL A 431 8.89 8.68 7.68
C VAL A 431 9.02 8.69 9.22
N PRO A 432 9.88 9.51 9.86
CA PRO A 432 9.98 9.54 11.32
C PRO A 432 8.66 9.87 12.04
N LEU A 433 7.77 10.62 11.37
CA LEU A 433 6.46 11.00 11.91
C LEU A 433 5.41 9.88 11.80
N LEU A 434 5.68 8.84 11.00
CA LEU A 434 4.71 7.76 10.74
C LEU A 434 4.32 6.99 12.02
N GLY A 435 5.27 6.78 12.93
CA GLY A 435 4.97 6.18 14.24
C GLY A 435 4.03 7.04 15.08
N ILE A 436 4.20 8.37 15.02
CA ILE A 436 3.35 9.33 15.73
C ILE A 436 1.94 9.34 15.13
N PHE A 437 1.81 9.31 13.79
CA PHE A 437 0.49 9.26 13.15
C PHE A 437 -0.28 7.99 13.48
N ILE A 438 0.37 6.83 13.53
CA ILE A 438 -0.27 5.58 13.93
C ILE A 438 -0.75 5.68 15.38
N ALA A 439 0.10 6.17 16.30
CA ALA A 439 -0.28 6.34 17.70
C ALA A 439 -1.44 7.34 17.89
N LEU A 440 -1.36 8.51 17.26
CA LEU A 440 -2.43 9.53 17.30
C LEU A 440 -3.72 9.03 16.66
N GLY A 441 -3.65 8.30 15.54
CA GLY A 441 -4.80 7.69 14.90
C GLY A 441 -5.52 6.68 15.79
N ILE A 442 -4.76 5.77 16.43
CA ILE A 442 -5.32 4.82 17.39
C ILE A 442 -5.97 5.56 18.57
N MET A 443 -5.33 6.63 19.06
CA MET A 443 -5.86 7.46 20.16
C MET A 443 -7.15 8.19 19.76
N ILE A 444 -7.20 8.79 18.56
CA ILE A 444 -8.40 9.45 18.02
C ILE A 444 -9.55 8.45 17.91
N CYS A 445 -9.29 7.24 17.40
CA CYS A 445 -10.33 6.20 17.31
C CYS A 445 -10.79 5.73 18.69
N GLY A 446 -9.87 5.41 19.60
CA GLY A 446 -10.19 4.92 20.94
C GLY A 446 -10.97 5.95 21.77
N ILE A 447 -10.55 7.21 21.75
CA ILE A 447 -11.22 8.29 22.47
C ILE A 447 -12.52 8.70 21.75
N GLY A 448 -12.54 8.72 20.42
CA GLY A 448 -13.69 9.14 19.62
C GLY A 448 -14.90 8.21 19.76
N LEU A 449 -14.67 6.93 20.08
CA LEU A 449 -15.76 6.00 20.45
C LEU A 449 -16.48 6.39 21.74
N VAL A 450 -15.81 7.10 22.66
CA VAL A 450 -16.37 7.50 23.97
C VAL A 450 -16.85 8.94 23.93
N SER A 451 -16.04 9.85 23.37
CA SER A 451 -16.36 11.28 23.30
C SER A 451 -15.66 11.95 22.12
N LEU A 452 -16.46 12.47 21.18
CA LEU A 452 -15.95 13.21 20.02
C LEU A 452 -15.15 14.49 20.41
N PRO A 453 -15.55 15.30 21.41
CA PRO A 453 -14.79 16.50 21.78
C PRO A 453 -13.37 16.21 22.30
N LEU A 454 -13.17 15.11 23.03
CA LEU A 454 -11.84 14.74 23.52
C LEU A 454 -10.95 14.21 22.39
N ALA A 455 -11.55 13.56 21.40
CA ALA A 455 -10.85 13.17 20.18
C ALA A 455 -10.42 14.40 19.35
N GLN A 456 -11.20 15.49 19.35
CA GLN A 456 -10.82 16.76 18.72
C GLN A 456 -9.52 17.34 19.27
N VAL A 457 -9.27 17.24 20.58
CA VAL A 457 -7.99 17.66 21.18
C VAL A 457 -6.81 16.89 20.59
N CYS A 458 -6.98 15.58 20.37
CA CYS A 458 -5.98 14.75 19.71
C CYS A 458 -5.80 15.16 18.24
N GLY A 459 -6.90 15.53 17.57
CA GLY A 459 -6.92 16.12 16.23
C GLY A 459 -6.11 17.40 16.13
N TRP A 460 -6.20 18.30 17.13
CA TRP A 460 -5.40 19.54 17.15
C TRP A 460 -3.90 19.29 17.21
N ILE A 461 -3.47 18.19 17.83
CA ILE A 461 -2.05 17.77 17.85
C ILE A 461 -1.67 17.13 16.51
N ALA A 462 -2.53 16.28 15.94
CA ALA A 462 -2.27 15.58 14.68
C ALA A 462 -2.25 16.52 13.46
N TRP A 463 -3.14 17.52 13.44
CA TRP A 463 -3.33 18.42 12.30
C TRP A 463 -2.07 19.16 11.83
N PRO A 464 -1.27 19.84 12.68
CA PRO A 464 -0.08 20.53 12.22
C PRO A 464 0.99 19.56 11.70
N LEU A 465 1.12 18.38 12.31
CA LEU A 465 2.08 17.36 11.86
C LEU A 465 1.69 16.77 10.49
N LEU A 466 0.39 16.52 10.27
CA LEU A 466 -0.12 16.06 8.98
C LEU A 466 0.05 17.14 7.91
N THR A 467 -0.23 18.39 8.26
CA THR A 467 -0.06 19.54 7.36
C THR A 467 1.41 19.74 6.98
N TYR A 468 2.32 19.57 7.94
CA TYR A 468 3.76 19.55 7.69
C TYR A 468 4.14 18.51 6.65
N VAL A 469 3.68 17.25 6.81
CA VAL A 469 3.97 16.18 5.84
C VAL A 469 3.41 16.49 4.45
N ILE A 470 2.17 16.97 4.37
CA ILE A 470 1.55 17.35 3.09
C ILE A 470 2.38 18.42 2.39
N ASN A 471 2.75 19.48 3.12
CA ASN A 471 3.53 20.59 2.56
C ASN A 471 4.94 20.14 2.15
N CYS A 472 5.62 19.33 2.96
CA CYS A 472 6.92 18.75 2.60
C CYS A 472 6.83 17.96 1.29
N ILE A 473 5.79 17.15 1.13
CA ILE A 473 5.59 16.35 -0.09
C ILE A 473 5.31 17.24 -1.30
N LEU A 474 4.41 18.22 -1.16
CA LEU A 474 4.09 19.15 -2.25
C LEU A 474 5.31 19.98 -2.68
N GLN A 475 6.11 20.46 -1.73
CA GLN A 475 7.32 21.21 -2.02
C GLN A 475 8.40 20.33 -2.64
N CYS A 476 8.61 19.11 -2.14
CA CYS A 476 9.54 18.16 -2.74
C CYS A 476 9.11 17.81 -4.18
N ALA A 477 7.81 17.70 -4.44
CA ALA A 477 7.30 17.44 -5.79
C ALA A 477 7.47 18.63 -6.76
N ALA A 478 7.49 19.86 -6.24
CA ALA A 478 7.67 21.07 -7.04
C ALA A 478 9.14 21.36 -7.42
N LEU A 479 10.11 20.66 -6.83
CA LEU A 479 11.53 20.86 -7.12
C LEU A 479 11.88 20.41 -8.56
N PRO A 480 12.69 21.18 -9.30
CA PRO A 480 13.11 20.79 -10.65
C PRO A 480 13.94 19.51 -10.57
N GLY A 481 13.60 18.50 -11.37
CA GLY A 481 14.26 17.19 -11.36
C GLY A 481 13.84 16.26 -10.22
N ALA A 482 12.75 16.56 -9.50
CA ALA A 482 12.23 15.68 -8.44
C ALA A 482 11.93 14.25 -8.95
N TYR A 483 11.47 14.15 -10.20
CA TYR A 483 11.17 12.89 -10.87
C TYR A 483 11.53 12.94 -12.35
N LEU A 484 11.71 11.76 -12.93
CA LEU A 484 11.79 11.54 -14.37
C LEU A 484 10.59 10.71 -14.80
N SER A 485 9.79 11.23 -15.73
CA SER A 485 8.74 10.46 -16.41
C SER A 485 9.40 9.50 -17.39
N VAL A 486 9.05 8.22 -17.31
CA VAL A 486 9.54 7.21 -18.23
C VAL A 486 8.37 6.63 -19.00
N THR A 487 8.32 6.93 -20.30
CA THR A 487 7.39 6.32 -21.24
C THR A 487 8.07 5.09 -21.85
N GLU A 488 7.43 3.92 -21.72
CA GLU A 488 7.85 2.64 -22.33
C GLU A 488 9.08 1.95 -21.69
N PHE A 489 8.87 1.30 -20.53
CA PHE A 489 9.84 0.33 -20.01
C PHE A 489 9.63 -1.05 -20.67
N ASN A 490 10.59 -1.49 -21.47
CA ASN A 490 10.60 -2.84 -22.04
C ASN A 490 10.86 -3.88 -20.92
N SER A 491 10.10 -4.98 -20.91
CA SER A 491 10.28 -6.10 -19.98
C SER A 491 11.71 -6.69 -20.02
N GLY A 492 12.37 -6.65 -21.18
CA GLY A 492 13.78 -7.06 -21.33
C GLY A 492 14.76 -6.19 -20.55
N LEU A 493 14.53 -4.87 -20.48
CA LEU A 493 15.37 -3.95 -19.70
C LEU A 493 15.20 -4.19 -18.20
N THR A 494 14.01 -4.54 -17.74
CA THR A 494 13.74 -4.93 -16.35
C THR A 494 14.56 -6.16 -15.95
N TRP A 495 14.57 -7.21 -16.78
CA TRP A 495 15.39 -8.39 -16.53
C TRP A 495 16.89 -8.11 -16.59
N ALA A 496 17.34 -7.28 -17.54
CA ALA A 496 18.72 -6.85 -17.63
C ALA A 496 19.16 -6.10 -16.35
N TYR A 497 18.31 -5.19 -15.83
CA TYR A 497 18.57 -4.49 -14.59
C TYR A 497 18.74 -5.46 -13.41
N TYR A 498 17.82 -6.41 -13.23
CA TYR A 498 17.91 -7.39 -12.15
C TYR A 498 19.12 -8.33 -12.30
N ALA A 499 19.49 -8.70 -13.53
CA ALA A 499 20.69 -9.48 -13.79
C ALA A 499 21.96 -8.70 -13.38
N VAL A 500 22.06 -7.42 -13.75
CA VAL A 500 23.18 -6.55 -13.35
C VAL A 500 23.23 -6.37 -11.84
N LEU A 501 22.08 -6.14 -11.19
CA LEU A 501 22.00 -6.01 -9.73
C LEU A 501 22.43 -7.31 -9.03
N ALA A 502 22.00 -8.47 -9.52
CA ALA A 502 22.41 -9.78 -9.01
C ALA A 502 23.92 -10.03 -9.22
N CYS A 503 24.47 -9.72 -10.39
CA CYS A 503 25.89 -9.81 -10.67
C CYS A 503 26.71 -8.89 -9.75
N GLY A 504 26.32 -7.62 -9.62
CA GLY A 504 26.94 -6.65 -8.73
C GLY A 504 26.94 -7.11 -7.28
N MET A 505 25.80 -7.63 -6.80
CA MET A 505 25.70 -8.21 -5.45
C MET A 505 26.59 -9.43 -5.27
N SER A 506 26.62 -10.35 -6.25
CA SER A 506 27.48 -11.53 -6.19
C SER A 506 28.97 -11.15 -6.12
N PHE A 507 29.37 -10.09 -6.82
CA PHE A 507 30.72 -9.56 -6.80
C PHE A 507 31.07 -8.89 -5.47
N LEU A 508 30.16 -8.08 -4.92
CA LEU A 508 30.32 -7.45 -3.61
C LEU A 508 30.40 -8.48 -2.48
N LEU A 509 29.59 -9.54 -2.53
CA LEU A 509 29.61 -10.65 -1.57
C LEU A 509 30.91 -11.46 -1.68
N ARG A 510 31.48 -11.64 -2.88
CA ARG A 510 32.78 -12.31 -3.09
C ARG A 510 33.97 -11.49 -2.59
N ARG A 511 33.88 -10.16 -2.57
CA ARG A 511 34.95 -9.26 -2.09
C ARG A 511 35.08 -9.19 -0.57
N ARG A 512 34.24 -9.90 0.20
CA ARG A 512 34.35 -9.97 1.66
C ARG A 512 34.84 -11.33 2.19
N PRO A 513 36.12 -11.70 2.03
CA PRO A 513 36.77 -12.60 2.97
C PRO A 513 37.45 -11.77 4.08
N GLY A 514 36.84 -11.69 5.27
CA GLY A 514 37.64 -11.59 6.50
C GLY A 514 37.55 -10.39 7.45
N ASP A 515 36.75 -9.33 7.22
CA ASP A 515 36.82 -8.12 8.08
C ASP A 515 35.61 -7.91 9.03
N GLN A 516 35.27 -8.96 9.77
CA GLN A 516 34.33 -8.91 10.92
C GLN A 516 34.98 -9.41 12.22
N LYS A 517 36.20 -8.95 12.50
CA LYS A 517 36.77 -8.95 13.85
C LYS A 517 37.12 -7.51 14.22
N GLU A 518 36.62 -7.07 15.37
CA GLU A 518 36.77 -5.73 16.00
C GLU A 518 35.74 -4.64 15.65
N ILE A 519 34.51 -4.82 16.15
CA ILE A 519 33.74 -3.70 16.74
C ILE A 519 33.27 -4.16 18.14
N GLN A 520 34.25 -4.47 19.00
CA GLN A 520 34.11 -4.46 20.45
C GLN A 520 35.35 -3.75 21.00
N GLY A 521 35.28 -2.42 21.01
CA GLY A 521 36.26 -1.56 21.66
C GLY A 521 35.55 -0.32 22.16
N HIS A 522 35.33 -0.24 23.47
CA HIS A 522 34.92 1.01 24.13
C HIS A 522 35.93 2.13 23.84
N PRO A 523 35.47 3.39 23.82
CA PRO A 523 36.18 4.40 24.57
C PRO A 523 35.28 5.03 25.63
N SER A 524 35.88 5.12 26.80
CA SER A 524 35.43 5.67 28.07
C SER A 524 35.08 7.15 28.04
N THR A 525 34.06 7.50 28.83
CA THR A 525 33.93 8.70 29.67
C THR A 525 34.64 9.99 29.24
N ARG A 526 33.85 11.04 28.93
CA ARG A 526 34.12 12.36 29.50
C ARG A 526 32.83 13.13 29.79
N SER A 527 32.84 13.66 31.01
CA SER A 527 31.75 14.26 31.76
C SER A 527 31.52 15.73 31.38
N THR A 528 30.34 16.21 31.79
CA THR A 528 29.97 17.61 32.07
C THR A 528 29.97 18.64 30.95
N LYS A 529 28.81 18.74 30.26
CA LYS A 529 27.99 19.96 30.06
C LYS A 529 26.81 19.70 29.09
N LYS A 530 26.17 18.52 29.20
CA LYS A 530 25.21 18.02 28.20
C LYS A 530 23.80 18.65 28.31
N HIS A 531 23.38 19.05 29.51
CA HIS A 531 22.00 19.52 29.73
C HIS A 531 21.75 20.98 29.31
N THR A 532 22.76 21.85 29.44
CA THR A 532 22.63 23.28 29.08
C THR A 532 22.74 23.49 27.57
N TRP A 533 23.53 22.66 26.87
CA TRP A 533 23.68 22.71 25.42
C TRP A 533 22.55 22.03 24.66
N GLN A 534 21.93 20.99 25.22
CA GLN A 534 20.71 20.39 24.65
C GLN A 534 19.55 21.39 24.66
N PHE A 535 19.38 22.17 25.72
CA PHE A 535 18.33 23.20 25.80
C PHE A 535 18.54 24.29 24.74
N LEU A 536 19.78 24.76 24.55
CA LEU A 536 20.15 25.76 23.53
C LEU A 536 20.01 25.22 22.09
N GLN A 537 20.18 23.90 21.89
CA GLN A 537 20.03 23.22 20.59
C GLN A 537 18.57 22.97 20.20
N TRP A 538 17.69 22.66 21.17
CA TRP A 538 16.24 22.63 20.93
C TRP A 538 15.71 24.03 20.60
N SER A 539 16.26 25.08 21.22
CA SER A 539 15.96 26.47 20.86
C SER A 539 16.40 26.80 19.43
N ALA A 540 17.59 26.38 19.00
CA ALA A 540 18.11 26.62 17.65
C ALA A 540 17.38 25.81 16.55
N ALA A 541 16.95 24.59 16.84
CA ALA A 541 16.13 23.78 15.93
C ALA A 541 14.72 24.37 15.76
N CYS A 542 14.09 24.85 16.84
CA CYS A 542 12.84 25.60 16.78
C CYS A 542 13.01 26.96 16.06
N LEU A 543 14.16 27.62 16.20
CA LEU A 543 14.48 28.86 15.49
C LEU A 543 14.73 28.65 14.00
N CYS A 544 15.31 27.51 13.59
CA CYS A 544 15.46 27.16 12.17
C CYS A 544 14.11 26.82 11.54
N ILE A 545 13.24 26.06 12.24
CA ILE A 545 11.86 25.78 11.82
C ILE A 545 11.04 27.07 11.75
N GLY A 546 11.23 27.99 12.70
CA GLY A 546 10.61 29.31 12.72
C GLY A 546 11.13 30.27 11.65
N ALA A 547 12.44 30.26 11.35
CA ALA A 547 13.07 31.11 10.33
C ALA A 547 12.70 30.66 8.91
N THR A 548 12.57 29.35 8.66
CA THR A 548 11.95 28.85 7.42
C THR A 548 10.45 29.15 7.39
N GLY A 549 9.78 29.23 8.54
CA GLY A 549 8.37 29.60 8.69
C GLY A 549 8.05 31.06 8.35
N ILE A 550 8.99 31.98 8.56
CA ILE A 550 8.78 33.43 8.34
C ILE A 550 9.06 33.84 6.88
N ALA A 551 9.91 33.11 6.16
CA ALA A 551 10.09 33.29 4.71
C ALA A 551 8.88 32.81 3.88
N ILE A 552 7.98 32.01 4.48
CA ILE A 552 6.77 31.43 3.85
C ILE A 552 5.61 32.43 3.77
N LEU A 553 5.70 33.61 4.42
CA LEU A 553 4.59 34.56 4.55
C LEU A 553 4.60 35.75 3.58
N TRP A 554 5.39 35.72 2.51
CA TRP A 554 5.41 36.83 1.53
C TRP A 554 4.89 36.42 0.15
N PRO A 555 3.59 36.63 -0.16
CA PRO A 555 3.08 36.49 -1.51
C PRO A 555 3.58 37.66 -2.38
N HIS A 556 4.36 37.38 -3.41
CA HIS A 556 4.59 38.33 -4.50
C HIS A 556 3.37 38.35 -5.42
N GLY A 557 2.43 39.25 -5.16
CA GLY A 557 1.39 39.62 -6.11
C GLY A 557 1.92 40.69 -7.07
N THR A 558 2.25 40.33 -8.30
CA THR A 558 2.59 41.31 -9.34
C THR A 558 1.30 41.91 -9.90
N GLY A 559 1.02 43.18 -9.61
CA GLY A 559 -0.18 43.92 -10.04
C GLY A 559 -0.25 44.24 -11.54
N ARG A 560 -0.23 43.21 -12.40
CA ARG A 560 -0.42 43.33 -13.86
C ARG A 560 -1.64 42.51 -14.30
N LEU A 561 -2.35 43.00 -15.33
CA LEU A 561 -3.38 42.24 -16.02
C LEU A 561 -2.74 41.00 -16.67
N SER A 562 -3.26 39.81 -16.38
CA SER A 562 -2.85 38.56 -17.02
C SER A 562 -4.05 37.86 -17.64
N ILE A 563 -3.96 37.53 -18.93
CA ILE A 563 -4.94 36.72 -19.65
C ILE A 563 -4.27 35.39 -19.95
N THR A 564 -4.88 34.28 -19.53
CA THR A 564 -4.32 32.94 -19.66
C THR A 564 -5.33 32.03 -20.36
N PHE A 565 -4.93 31.46 -21.50
CA PHE A 565 -5.68 30.39 -22.15
C PHE A 565 -5.35 29.08 -21.45
N LEU A 566 -6.38 28.36 -20.98
CA LEU A 566 -6.23 27.13 -20.21
C LEU A 566 -6.37 25.93 -21.14
N ASP A 567 -5.38 25.03 -21.11
CA ASP A 567 -5.46 23.73 -21.78
C ASP A 567 -6.36 22.79 -20.96
N VAL A 568 -7.63 22.72 -21.31
CA VAL A 568 -8.63 21.90 -20.61
C VAL A 568 -9.12 20.79 -21.53
N GLY A 569 -8.75 19.55 -21.22
CA GLY A 569 -9.20 18.38 -21.94
C GLY A 569 -9.07 17.09 -21.12
N PRO A 570 -9.69 15.99 -21.56
CA PRO A 570 -9.51 14.68 -20.95
C PRO A 570 -8.04 14.24 -20.99
N ALA A 571 -7.57 13.59 -19.93
CA ALA A 571 -6.18 13.14 -19.84
C ALA A 571 -5.81 12.18 -20.97
N GLY A 572 -4.83 12.55 -21.80
CA GLY A 572 -4.36 11.75 -22.94
C GLY A 572 -4.97 12.13 -24.29
N GLU A 573 -5.89 13.09 -24.33
CA GLU A 573 -6.44 13.67 -25.56
C GLU A 573 -5.94 15.11 -25.75
N PRO A 574 -5.86 15.63 -27.00
CA PRO A 574 -5.59 17.03 -27.23
C PRO A 574 -6.65 17.91 -26.54
N ALA A 575 -6.25 19.09 -26.06
CA ALA A 575 -7.16 20.04 -25.44
C ALA A 575 -8.35 20.32 -26.37
N GLN A 576 -9.55 20.06 -25.89
CA GLN A 576 -10.79 20.22 -26.63
C GLN A 576 -11.77 21.04 -25.79
N GLY A 577 -12.08 22.24 -26.28
CA GLY A 577 -12.87 23.24 -25.59
C GLY A 577 -12.08 24.51 -25.28
N GLU A 578 -12.78 25.60 -24.96
CA GLU A 578 -12.18 26.88 -24.60
C GLU A 578 -12.38 27.15 -23.11
N ALA A 579 -11.32 27.61 -22.44
CA ALA A 579 -11.36 28.12 -21.08
C ALA A 579 -10.30 29.21 -20.93
N ILE A 580 -10.71 30.42 -20.55
CA ILE A 580 -9.82 31.59 -20.46
C ILE A 580 -9.93 32.17 -19.06
N PHE A 581 -8.79 32.27 -18.38
CA PHE A 581 -8.69 32.87 -17.05
C PHE A 581 -8.04 34.25 -17.12
N ILE A 582 -8.75 35.26 -16.64
CA ILE A 582 -8.32 36.66 -16.61
C ILE A 582 -8.15 37.09 -15.17
N ARG A 583 -6.98 37.65 -14.85
CA ARG A 583 -6.73 38.37 -13.59
C ARG A 583 -6.44 39.82 -13.91
N THR A 584 -7.27 40.72 -13.41
CA THR A 584 -7.13 42.17 -13.59
C THR A 584 -5.99 42.75 -12.75
N ALA A 585 -5.56 43.97 -13.07
CA ALA A 585 -4.57 44.70 -12.26
C ALA A 585 -5.07 44.99 -10.84
N GLU A 586 -6.40 45.02 -10.62
CA GLU A 586 -7.06 45.13 -9.31
C GLU A 586 -7.22 43.76 -8.61
N ASN A 587 -6.59 42.71 -9.14
CA ASN A 587 -6.64 41.33 -8.64
C ASN A 587 -8.02 40.65 -8.70
N LYS A 588 -8.98 41.24 -9.43
CA LYS A 588 -10.26 40.59 -9.77
C LYS A 588 -10.04 39.46 -10.76
N THR A 589 -10.83 38.40 -10.62
CA THR A 589 -10.71 37.13 -11.34
C THR A 589 -11.95 36.86 -12.16
N VAL A 590 -11.76 36.70 -13.46
CA VAL A 590 -12.82 36.39 -14.44
C VAL A 590 -12.46 35.09 -15.15
N LEU A 591 -13.41 34.16 -15.21
CA LEU A 591 -13.29 32.92 -15.96
C LEU A 591 -14.27 32.94 -17.13
N ILE A 592 -13.79 32.71 -18.35
CA ILE A 592 -14.63 32.59 -19.55
C ILE A 592 -14.58 31.13 -19.99
N ASP A 593 -15.74 30.47 -19.99
CA ASP A 593 -15.92 29.05 -20.29
C ASP A 593 -15.08 28.09 -19.41
N GLY A 594 -15.33 26.78 -19.54
CA GLY A 594 -14.67 25.77 -18.70
C GLY A 594 -14.22 24.49 -19.41
N GLY A 595 -14.24 24.42 -20.73
CA GLY A 595 -13.86 23.19 -21.44
C GLY A 595 -14.78 21.98 -21.15
N MET A 596 -14.36 20.79 -21.61
CA MET A 596 -15.11 19.53 -21.39
C MET A 596 -14.84 18.84 -20.04
N ASP A 597 -13.67 19.05 -19.43
CA ASP A 597 -13.24 18.31 -18.23
C ASP A 597 -13.06 19.22 -17.01
N ALA A 598 -13.88 18.96 -15.99
CA ALA A 598 -13.86 19.65 -14.71
C ALA A 598 -12.57 19.41 -13.90
N ILE A 599 -11.93 18.27 -14.09
CA ILE A 599 -10.73 17.91 -13.33
C ILE A 599 -9.54 18.74 -13.85
N SER A 600 -9.33 18.75 -15.16
CA SER A 600 -8.31 19.59 -15.82
C SER A 600 -8.54 21.08 -15.58
N LEU A 601 -9.79 21.57 -15.65
CA LEU A 601 -10.10 22.97 -15.34
C LEU A 601 -9.77 23.32 -13.88
N GLY A 602 -10.16 22.47 -12.94
CA GLY A 602 -9.85 22.66 -11.52
C GLY A 602 -8.35 22.69 -11.25
N GLN A 603 -7.58 21.80 -11.87
CA GLN A 603 -6.11 21.81 -11.79
C GLN A 603 -5.51 23.10 -12.37
N ALA A 604 -6.03 23.55 -13.51
CA ALA A 604 -5.56 24.77 -14.16
C ALA A 604 -5.84 26.02 -13.29
N LEU A 605 -7.00 26.07 -12.62
CA LEU A 605 -7.36 27.13 -11.67
C LEU A 605 -6.57 27.06 -10.37
N ASP A 606 -6.42 25.88 -9.76
CA ASP A 606 -5.67 25.67 -8.51
C ASP A 606 -4.17 26.01 -8.68
N ASN A 607 -3.61 25.86 -9.89
CA ASN A 607 -2.24 26.28 -10.20
C ASN A 607 -2.06 27.81 -10.31
N ARG A 608 -3.16 28.56 -10.43
CA ARG A 608 -3.14 30.01 -10.73
C ARG A 608 -3.72 30.86 -9.61
N LEU A 609 -4.67 30.32 -8.86
CA LEU A 609 -5.27 30.95 -7.69
C LEU A 609 -4.44 30.62 -6.44
N ALA A 610 -4.40 31.56 -5.50
CA ALA A 610 -3.84 31.25 -4.19
C ALA A 610 -4.70 30.16 -3.52
N TYR A 611 -4.09 29.27 -2.73
CA TYR A 611 -4.78 28.10 -2.18
C TYR A 611 -5.99 28.44 -1.28
N TRP A 612 -6.04 29.66 -0.75
CA TRP A 612 -7.13 30.21 0.06
C TRP A 612 -8.19 30.96 -0.75
N GLN A 613 -7.89 31.32 -2.00
CA GLN A 613 -8.81 32.07 -2.86
C GLN A 613 -9.84 31.10 -3.46
N ARG A 614 -11.03 31.09 -2.84
CA ARG A 614 -12.19 30.28 -3.26
C ARG A 614 -13.33 31.14 -3.80
N SER A 615 -13.03 32.34 -4.29
CA SER A 615 -13.98 33.24 -4.91
C SER A 615 -13.53 33.60 -6.33
N LEU A 616 -14.49 33.58 -7.27
CA LEU A 616 -14.36 34.12 -8.62
C LEU A 616 -15.31 35.30 -8.73
N ASP A 617 -14.83 36.44 -9.22
CA ASP A 617 -15.66 37.65 -9.29
C ASP A 617 -16.71 37.54 -10.40
N MET A 618 -16.35 36.89 -11.51
CA MET A 618 -17.23 36.70 -12.66
C MET A 618 -16.91 35.41 -13.40
N VAL A 619 -17.94 34.68 -13.81
CA VAL A 619 -17.86 33.55 -14.74
C VAL A 619 -18.68 33.91 -15.97
N ILE A 620 -18.15 33.80 -17.17
CA ILE A 620 -18.87 34.09 -18.42
C ILE A 620 -19.00 32.78 -19.20
N LEU A 621 -20.23 32.40 -19.53
CA LEU A 621 -20.51 31.27 -20.43
C LEU A 621 -20.86 31.81 -21.82
N THR A 622 -20.05 31.47 -22.82
CA THR A 622 -20.26 31.94 -24.20
C THR A 622 -21.28 31.10 -24.96
N THR A 623 -21.36 29.79 -24.68
CA THR A 623 -22.25 28.84 -25.38
C THR A 623 -22.66 27.67 -24.46
N PRO A 624 -23.89 27.14 -24.60
CA PRO A 624 -24.36 25.99 -23.80
C PRO A 624 -23.80 24.64 -24.26
N ARG A 625 -22.86 24.60 -25.22
CA ARG A 625 -22.27 23.34 -25.70
C ARG A 625 -21.38 22.71 -24.63
N ASN A 626 -21.29 21.37 -24.65
CA ASN A 626 -20.58 20.61 -23.61
C ASN A 626 -19.07 20.91 -23.56
N ASP A 627 -18.49 21.35 -24.68
CA ASP A 627 -17.08 21.78 -24.81
C ASP A 627 -16.76 23.14 -24.18
N HIS A 628 -17.76 23.86 -23.67
CA HIS A 628 -17.58 25.10 -22.91
C HIS A 628 -18.23 25.01 -21.51
N LEU A 629 -19.35 24.30 -21.39
CA LEU A 629 -20.11 24.15 -20.14
C LEU A 629 -19.57 23.05 -19.22
N GLY A 630 -18.98 21.97 -19.76
CA GLY A 630 -18.70 20.73 -19.04
C GLY A 630 -17.88 20.92 -17.77
N GLY A 631 -16.78 21.67 -17.85
CA GLY A 631 -15.93 21.94 -16.69
C GLY A 631 -16.52 22.93 -15.67
N LEU A 632 -17.44 23.81 -16.08
CA LEU A 632 -18.02 24.83 -15.19
C LEU A 632 -19.00 24.25 -14.15
N GLN A 633 -19.63 23.10 -14.44
CA GLN A 633 -20.59 22.46 -13.53
C GLN A 633 -19.97 22.15 -12.15
N ASP A 634 -18.68 21.81 -12.12
CA ASP A 634 -17.91 21.50 -10.91
C ASP A 634 -17.21 22.76 -10.34
N VAL A 635 -17.03 23.84 -11.11
CA VAL A 635 -16.41 25.09 -10.63
C VAL A 635 -17.39 25.90 -9.79
N ILE A 636 -18.66 26.02 -10.21
CA ILE A 636 -19.70 26.78 -9.48
C ILE A 636 -19.96 26.15 -8.09
N THR A 637 -19.68 24.85 -7.92
CA THR A 637 -19.80 24.17 -6.62
C THR A 637 -18.55 24.30 -5.75
N ARG A 638 -17.38 24.62 -6.33
CA ARG A 638 -16.09 24.72 -5.63
C ARG A 638 -15.64 26.15 -5.34
N TYR A 639 -16.14 27.13 -6.09
CA TYR A 639 -15.82 28.54 -5.96
C TYR A 639 -17.10 29.36 -5.73
N GLN A 640 -17.04 30.32 -4.81
CA GLN A 640 -18.06 31.34 -4.67
C GLN A 640 -17.99 32.28 -5.87
N VAL A 641 -18.99 32.22 -6.74
CA VAL A 641 -19.05 33.06 -7.94
C VAL A 641 -19.86 34.31 -7.63
N GLY A 642 -19.26 35.49 -7.82
CA GLY A 642 -19.91 36.78 -7.58
C GLY A 642 -20.97 37.12 -8.64
N SER A 643 -20.69 36.80 -9.90
CA SER A 643 -21.61 37.01 -11.04
C SER A 643 -21.40 35.93 -12.11
N ILE A 644 -22.48 35.50 -12.75
CA ILE A 644 -22.49 34.56 -13.89
C ILE A 644 -23.08 35.29 -15.09
#